data_AF-A0A944QF41-F1
#
_entry.id   AF-A0A944QF41-F1
#
_cell.length_a   1.000
_cell.length_b   1.000
_cell.length_c   1.000
_cell.angle_alpha   90.00
_cell.angle_beta   90.00
_cell.angle_gamma   90.00
#
_symmetry.space_group_name_H-M   'P 1'
#
loop_
_entity.id
_entity.type
_entity.pdbx_description
1 polymer ?
#
loop_
_entity_poly.entity_id
_entity_poly.type
_entity_poly.pdbx_seq_one_letter_code
_entity_poly.pdbx_strand_id
1 'polypeptide(L)'
;MEDYSVAQLFAVNGNGEAHQEHTGWPVKQDVFSFQNQAEYPPAPTEAFAGDFSEESAGTEHSAGEEYDGGGYSGQPGEALWSQTLEDQTLEDEAPGTTTAEDYDNLTWGEQEDSAFASWAEAADLQETSEATTWEVQEDLAGGQAGVGPAESPDRLWETGQSRTVPAGRLVINRFPQLRAHKGSAPDLLLKWNTMPQDVQTVDVVVHLHGYSGKRAGMSIIRDKEPASGLDFADPAQPGTPGRTAPTLAVLPRGNYFGGNSGAGYSFPELSRPGAIQKLVAAGLEAFNREAGTGAAAGKLILTAHSGGGAPLMAILRHTDPDEVHTFDALYSDPAALIAWARRRIAAGSGALRVVFRPGEPTARNSDRVAKSLKQLAPPASFRVEATKVPHNDIPRNFGWLLLRDAGTPLPGATAREAEAEGAELYFGETGWRFDSAASEGGAGEADPGESQFSGAEADEAGAAVGLSETEMDETETEAGEPEAGEWELAAAEAEAEDIGEHEVFPSGATLTTTTGKTGKGEEHWDPNNSGLPLYDTGTAVRARKLAPNFTVGELVFSGNQFADKARISPALVAALQKIRDRVGRPVRITSGYRSWQRNVAVYSQARPPKKPTLSRHCSGQAADITVAGMSGLDIAKAAVDVLGDGIGVGIGAGFAHVDVRGKWTVWTYISGAAGAAAVAQLNAHRAGRKAAPAPVPAPQTSDRAAGRVVRGTFSRCATGEQPGARAMADQWRRLTGRQAGTFNCRKTESGTPSLHGEGRSIDLHGRVDRPAEKAQADAYVAWMQSNAVELQVAYLIWNHNQWSWARRAEGWRPYGGNNKHIDHIHVDLSWEGAKNPSPLFSGVVPGLGGAPAPAPSPVPKPGPAPKPAPAPKSGVPAHVQEFVRLYRPEAQRGQQDSGVPWLVTLGQAALESGWGKKAPRFNFFGIKAKATDPEPHRQLLQTREVLGHPNGKFPRVISVTPRADGRFDYVVMDWFRAYASAAECFADHGDFLRRNARYKPAFQHTGDPYAFARAVAAAGYATDPSYAATLSSVMGLIERAA
;
A
#
# COMPACT_ATOMS: atom_id res chain seq x y z
N MET A 1 -2.47 28.09 63.24
CA MET A 1 -3.62 27.23 62.91
C MET A 1 -3.54 26.80 61.46
N GLU A 2 -2.79 25.77 61.06
CA GLU A 2 -1.62 25.04 61.63
C GLU A 2 -1.39 23.85 60.65
N ASP A 3 -0.22 23.44 60.17
CA ASP A 3 1.15 23.99 60.10
C ASP A 3 1.82 23.39 58.82
N TYR A 4 2.63 24.11 58.03
CA TYR A 4 4.12 24.22 58.09
C TYR A 4 4.89 22.88 58.16
N SER A 5 6.02 22.65 57.46
CA SER A 5 6.95 23.54 56.72
C SER A 5 7.68 22.80 55.55
N VAL A 6 8.04 23.46 54.43
CA VAL A 6 9.40 23.94 54.03
C VAL A 6 10.50 22.85 54.17
N ALA A 7 11.02 22.17 53.14
CA ALA A 7 11.77 22.57 51.91
C ALA A 7 13.30 22.79 52.11
N GLN A 8 14.07 22.77 51.00
CA GLN A 8 15.55 22.92 50.90
C GLN A 8 16.38 21.68 51.36
N LEU A 9 17.60 21.38 50.86
CA LEU A 9 18.46 21.98 49.82
C LEU A 9 19.51 20.97 49.26
N PHE A 10 20.31 21.43 48.28
CA PHE A 10 21.60 20.92 47.76
C PHE A 10 21.64 19.99 46.54
N ALA A 11 22.74 20.14 45.79
CA ALA A 11 22.97 19.59 44.45
C ALA A 11 24.46 19.47 44.12
N VAL A 12 24.80 18.47 43.30
CA VAL A 12 25.95 18.42 42.36
C VAL A 12 27.38 18.25 42.94
N ASN A 13 28.20 17.52 42.17
CA ASN A 13 29.63 17.17 42.33
C ASN A 13 30.00 16.20 43.48
N GLY A 14 30.99 15.31 43.30
CA GLY A 14 31.71 14.96 42.06
C GLY A 14 33.03 14.19 42.30
N ASN A 15 33.42 13.37 41.31
CA ASN A 15 34.71 12.65 41.18
C ASN A 15 35.03 11.59 42.27
N GLY A 16 35.87 10.60 41.93
CA GLY A 16 36.46 9.66 42.92
C GLY A 16 36.55 8.20 42.45
N GLU A 17 37.74 7.83 42.00
CA GLU A 17 38.27 6.47 41.71
C GLU A 17 37.80 5.39 42.72
N ALA A 18 37.24 4.25 42.28
CA ALA A 18 37.89 3.09 41.64
C ALA A 18 38.80 2.26 42.58
N HIS A 19 38.51 0.95 42.72
CA HIS A 19 39.53 -0.09 42.89
C HIS A 19 38.97 -1.50 42.58
N GLN A 20 39.85 -2.43 42.18
CA GLN A 20 39.56 -3.85 42.01
C GLN A 20 40.14 -4.65 43.19
N GLU A 21 39.47 -5.74 43.60
CA GLU A 21 40.02 -7.07 44.00
C GLU A 21 38.82 -7.95 44.44
N HIS A 22 38.53 -9.17 43.97
CA HIS A 22 39.26 -10.41 43.65
C HIS A 22 39.61 -11.34 44.84
N THR A 23 38.90 -12.48 44.90
CA THR A 23 39.19 -13.72 45.67
C THR A 23 39.06 -13.62 47.22
N GLY A 24 38.80 -14.70 47.97
CA GLY A 24 38.59 -16.12 47.60
C GLY A 24 37.95 -16.97 48.74
N TRP A 25 37.62 -18.24 48.43
CA TRP A 25 37.11 -19.30 49.33
C TRP A 25 38.25 -19.96 50.17
N PRO A 26 38.10 -21.08 50.96
CA PRO A 26 36.94 -21.94 51.34
C PRO A 26 36.87 -22.39 52.85
N VAL A 27 35.99 -23.38 53.15
CA VAL A 27 35.96 -24.35 54.31
C VAL A 27 35.78 -23.82 55.77
N LYS A 28 35.21 -24.55 56.75
CA LYS A 28 34.73 -25.96 56.90
C LYS A 28 33.65 -26.09 58.03
N GLN A 29 32.86 -27.19 58.01
CA GLN A 29 32.35 -28.08 59.11
C GLN A 29 32.17 -27.57 60.58
N ASP A 30 31.27 -28.07 61.45
CA ASP A 30 30.45 -29.32 61.44
C ASP A 30 29.23 -29.32 62.40
N VAL A 31 28.29 -30.26 62.16
CA VAL A 31 27.44 -31.05 63.10
C VAL A 31 26.65 -30.40 64.26
N PHE A 32 25.32 -30.62 64.26
CA PHE A 32 24.59 -31.35 65.32
C PHE A 32 23.34 -32.05 64.74
N SER A 33 22.88 -33.15 65.36
CA SER A 33 21.94 -34.11 64.74
C SER A 33 21.03 -34.86 65.74
N PHE A 34 19.83 -35.28 65.33
CA PHE A 34 19.12 -36.46 65.86
C PHE A 34 18.13 -37.06 64.82
N GLN A 35 17.73 -38.32 65.02
CA GLN A 35 16.93 -39.19 64.10
C GLN A 35 15.46 -39.33 64.61
N ASN A 36 14.47 -40.01 63.99
CA ASN A 36 14.47 -41.32 63.30
C ASN A 36 13.23 -41.61 62.37
N GLN A 37 13.08 -42.88 61.92
CA GLN A 37 12.22 -43.44 60.83
C GLN A 37 10.69 -43.63 61.18
N ALA A 38 9.72 -44.19 60.39
CA ALA A 38 9.73 -45.09 59.20
C ALA A 38 8.40 -45.16 58.35
N GLU A 39 8.52 -45.62 57.09
CA GLU A 39 7.69 -46.50 56.18
C GLU A 39 6.11 -46.56 56.06
N TYR A 40 5.61 -46.18 54.85
CA TYR A 40 4.66 -46.88 53.91
C TYR A 40 3.13 -47.18 54.25
N PRO A 41 2.23 -47.67 53.32
CA PRO A 41 0.82 -47.24 53.20
C PRO A 41 -0.25 -48.39 53.21
N PRO A 42 -1.57 -48.17 52.92
CA PRO A 42 -2.13 -48.21 51.54
C PRO A 42 -3.42 -47.35 51.31
N ALA A 43 -4.27 -47.69 50.32
CA ALA A 43 -5.65 -47.19 50.06
C ALA A 43 -6.67 -48.35 50.01
N PRO A 44 -8.01 -48.10 49.92
CA PRO A 44 -8.79 -48.71 48.82
C PRO A 44 -9.98 -47.85 48.28
N THR A 45 -11.06 -48.49 47.81
CA THR A 45 -11.88 -48.16 46.61
C THR A 45 -13.40 -47.97 46.83
N GLU A 46 -14.15 -47.83 45.71
CA GLU A 46 -15.62 -47.91 45.51
C GLU A 46 -16.41 -46.59 45.74
N ALA A 47 -17.28 -46.06 44.87
CA ALA A 47 -18.02 -46.49 43.66
C ALA A 47 -19.38 -47.21 43.89
N PHE A 48 -20.49 -46.53 43.55
CA PHE A 48 -21.77 -47.14 43.15
C PHE A 48 -22.60 -46.15 42.30
N ALA A 49 -23.63 -46.64 41.61
CA ALA A 49 -24.45 -45.89 40.62
C ALA A 49 -25.96 -46.16 40.75
N GLY A 50 -26.77 -45.36 40.05
CA GLY A 50 -28.25 -45.34 40.06
C GLY A 50 -28.73 -43.88 40.06
N ASP A 51 -29.29 -43.25 39.02
CA ASP A 51 -30.14 -43.64 37.87
C ASP A 51 -31.66 -43.62 38.18
N PHE A 52 -32.47 -43.31 37.14
CA PHE A 52 -33.93 -43.06 37.13
C PHE A 52 -34.42 -41.76 37.83
N SER A 53 -35.49 -41.07 37.38
CA SER A 53 -36.16 -40.99 36.06
C SER A 53 -37.24 -39.88 36.08
N GLU A 54 -37.56 -39.29 34.91
CA GLU A 54 -38.89 -38.82 34.43
C GLU A 54 -39.76 -37.86 35.32
N GLU A 55 -40.12 -36.67 34.82
CA GLU A 55 -41.49 -36.26 34.38
C GLU A 55 -42.50 -35.93 35.52
N SER A 56 -43.56 -35.12 35.39
CA SER A 56 -44.16 -34.40 34.24
C SER A 56 -44.79 -33.04 34.66
N ALA A 57 -45.27 -32.29 33.66
CA ALA A 57 -45.90 -30.97 33.69
C ALA A 57 -47.04 -30.65 34.71
N GLY A 58 -47.06 -29.39 35.15
CA GLY A 58 -48.17 -28.44 34.88
C GLY A 58 -49.34 -28.29 35.86
N THR A 59 -49.88 -27.06 35.97
CA THR A 59 -51.31 -26.64 35.98
C THR A 59 -51.37 -25.09 36.05
N GLU A 60 -52.38 -24.47 35.41
CA GLU A 60 -52.64 -23.00 35.41
C GLU A 60 -53.76 -22.62 36.38
N HIS A 61 -53.89 -21.32 36.76
CA HIS A 61 -55.14 -20.59 37.10
C HIS A 61 -54.81 -19.20 37.72
N SER A 62 -55.72 -18.22 37.85
CA SER A 62 -56.35 -17.40 36.78
C SER A 62 -57.20 -16.26 37.41
N ALA A 63 -57.07 -15.01 36.91
CA ALA A 63 -57.82 -13.80 37.31
C ALA A 63 -57.69 -13.34 38.79
N GLY A 64 -57.99 -12.08 39.18
CA GLY A 64 -58.26 -10.86 38.40
C GLY A 64 -59.41 -10.01 38.95
N GLU A 65 -59.25 -8.69 39.08
CA GLU A 65 -60.34 -7.70 39.33
C GLU A 65 -59.84 -6.25 39.07
N GLU A 66 -60.78 -5.32 38.79
CA GLU A 66 -60.56 -3.90 38.42
C GLU A 66 -61.25 -2.95 39.42
N TYR A 67 -61.00 -1.62 39.36
CA TYR A 67 -62.05 -0.58 39.24
C TYR A 67 -61.50 0.87 39.09
N ASP A 68 -62.20 1.68 38.27
CA ASP A 68 -62.26 3.15 38.01
C ASP A 68 -61.36 4.19 38.73
N GLY A 69 -61.14 5.40 38.17
CA GLY A 69 -61.55 5.93 36.84
C GLY A 69 -61.54 7.47 36.72
N GLY A 70 -61.67 7.98 35.47
CA GLY A 70 -61.82 9.42 35.11
C GLY A 70 -60.50 10.24 35.04
N GLY A 71 -60.31 11.26 34.17
CA GLY A 71 -61.05 11.67 32.97
C GLY A 71 -61.48 13.15 32.93
N TYR A 72 -60.86 13.99 32.08
CA TYR A 72 -61.47 15.02 31.20
C TYR A 72 -60.41 15.80 30.37
N SER A 73 -60.86 16.64 29.43
CA SER A 73 -60.07 17.28 28.34
C SER A 73 -59.94 18.81 28.44
N GLY A 74 -58.88 19.41 27.85
CA GLY A 74 -58.82 20.87 27.64
C GLY A 74 -57.61 21.43 26.86
N GLN A 75 -57.90 22.15 25.78
CA GLN A 75 -57.12 23.21 25.08
C GLN A 75 -58.16 24.29 24.67
N PRO A 76 -57.80 25.50 24.18
CA PRO A 76 -56.48 26.10 23.89
C PRO A 76 -56.28 27.47 24.62
N GLY A 77 -55.34 28.32 24.18
CA GLY A 77 -55.39 29.78 24.44
C GLY A 77 -54.04 30.48 24.67
N GLU A 78 -53.74 31.45 23.80
CA GLU A 78 -52.51 32.24 23.68
C GLU A 78 -52.28 33.33 24.78
N ALA A 79 -51.23 34.15 24.55
CA ALA A 79 -51.06 35.56 24.97
C ALA A 79 -50.50 35.85 26.39
N LEU A 80 -49.74 36.94 26.63
CA LEU A 80 -48.98 37.90 25.80
C LEU A 80 -48.11 38.81 26.72
N TRP A 81 -47.10 39.52 26.16
CA TRP A 81 -46.44 40.73 26.74
C TRP A 81 -45.68 40.54 28.10
N SER A 82 -44.72 41.37 28.54
CA SER A 82 -43.91 42.46 27.93
C SER A 82 -42.79 42.93 28.89
N GLN A 83 -41.77 43.65 28.36
CA GLN A 83 -41.14 44.86 28.97
C GLN A 83 -40.25 44.72 30.25
N THR A 84 -39.17 45.51 30.47
CA THR A 84 -38.28 46.34 29.60
C THR A 84 -37.05 46.85 30.39
N LEU A 85 -36.04 47.38 29.67
CA LEU A 85 -35.07 48.43 30.09
C LEU A 85 -34.11 48.00 31.24
N GLU A 86 -32.98 48.67 31.54
CA GLU A 86 -32.45 50.00 31.19
C GLU A 86 -30.90 49.98 31.39
N ASP A 87 -30.00 50.70 30.72
CA ASP A 87 -29.81 51.23 29.34
C ASP A 87 -28.30 51.68 29.24
N GLN A 88 -27.64 52.40 28.30
CA GLN A 88 -27.90 53.11 27.03
C GLN A 88 -26.52 53.38 26.32
N THR A 89 -26.50 54.17 25.23
CA THR A 89 -25.44 55.11 24.72
C THR A 89 -24.03 54.62 24.27
N LEU A 90 -23.41 55.08 23.16
CA LEU A 90 -23.75 55.94 21.99
C LEU A 90 -22.86 55.57 20.76
N GLU A 91 -23.42 55.74 19.55
CA GLU A 91 -22.83 56.33 18.31
C GLU A 91 -21.55 55.71 17.65
N ASP A 92 -21.37 55.69 16.32
CA ASP A 92 -22.15 56.35 15.25
C ASP A 92 -22.10 55.67 13.85
N GLU A 93 -23.15 55.96 13.06
CA GLU A 93 -23.29 56.00 11.59
C GLU A 93 -22.88 54.82 10.65
N ALA A 94 -23.88 54.37 9.88
CA ALA A 94 -23.78 53.78 8.52
C ALA A 94 -24.68 54.61 7.58
N PRO A 95 -24.51 54.65 6.24
CA PRO A 95 -24.91 53.55 5.33
C PRO A 95 -23.92 53.40 4.12
N GLY A 96 -24.13 52.63 3.04
CA GLY A 96 -25.13 51.62 2.67
C GLY A 96 -25.34 51.54 1.14
N THR A 97 -25.58 50.34 0.61
CA THR A 97 -26.20 49.99 -0.71
C THR A 97 -25.99 50.85 -1.96
N THR A 98 -25.45 50.26 -3.03
CA THR A 98 -26.04 50.27 -4.40
C THR A 98 -25.47 49.15 -5.29
N THR A 99 -26.12 48.91 -6.43
CA THR A 99 -25.81 47.86 -7.43
C THR A 99 -25.63 48.46 -8.83
N ALA A 100 -24.71 47.86 -9.60
CA ALA A 100 -24.69 47.74 -11.08
C ALA A 100 -24.67 49.00 -11.99
N GLU A 101 -23.93 48.85 -13.10
CA GLU A 101 -23.96 49.65 -14.36
C GLU A 101 -23.60 51.16 -14.26
N ASP A 102 -23.12 51.85 -15.31
CA ASP A 102 -23.06 51.54 -16.76
C ASP A 102 -21.87 52.26 -17.49
N TYR A 103 -21.69 52.00 -18.80
CA TYR A 103 -20.84 52.68 -19.81
C TYR A 103 -19.30 52.56 -19.78
N ASP A 104 -18.81 51.52 -20.46
CA ASP A 104 -18.18 51.54 -21.80
C ASP A 104 -17.23 52.69 -22.26
N ASN A 105 -16.33 52.35 -23.20
CA ASN A 105 -15.34 53.15 -23.94
C ASN A 105 -14.07 53.59 -23.18
N LEU A 106 -12.94 52.92 -23.50
CA LEU A 106 -11.88 53.56 -24.31
C LEU A 106 -10.84 52.57 -24.85
N THR A 107 -10.45 52.83 -26.09
CA THR A 107 -9.50 52.13 -26.97
C THR A 107 -8.19 51.63 -26.36
N TRP A 108 -7.71 50.50 -26.86
CA TRP A 108 -6.30 50.07 -26.76
C TRP A 108 -5.35 51.14 -27.34
N GLY A 109 -4.15 51.24 -26.75
CA GLY A 109 -3.01 51.96 -27.30
C GLY A 109 -1.79 51.05 -27.30
N GLU A 110 -1.27 50.74 -28.49
CA GLU A 110 -0.12 49.85 -28.68
C GLU A 110 1.20 50.57 -28.43
N GLN A 111 2.18 49.86 -27.85
CA GLN A 111 3.59 50.08 -28.13
C GLN A 111 4.40 48.80 -27.84
N GLU A 112 4.70 48.05 -28.89
CA GLU A 112 5.72 47.00 -28.86
C GLU A 112 7.14 47.59 -28.97
N ASP A 113 8.16 46.75 -28.79
CA ASP A 113 9.59 46.99 -29.04
C ASP A 113 10.21 48.30 -28.48
N SER A 114 10.98 48.26 -27.39
CA SER A 114 12.30 47.57 -27.40
C SER A 114 13.05 47.73 -26.06
N ALA A 115 13.57 46.64 -25.48
CA ALA A 115 14.52 46.70 -24.35
C ALA A 115 15.31 45.40 -24.05
N PHE A 116 15.58 44.52 -25.03
CA PHE A 116 16.31 43.26 -24.78
C PHE A 116 17.85 43.43 -24.71
N ALA A 117 18.34 44.38 -23.92
CA ALA A 117 19.78 44.65 -23.74
C ALA A 117 20.14 45.41 -22.45
N SER A 118 20.15 44.75 -21.28
CA SER A 118 21.03 45.11 -20.15
C SER A 118 20.94 44.08 -19.01
N TRP A 119 22.04 43.38 -18.74
CA TRP A 119 22.24 42.53 -17.56
C TRP A 119 23.60 42.89 -16.94
N ALA A 120 23.69 44.07 -16.30
CA ALA A 120 24.70 44.45 -15.31
C ALA A 120 24.55 45.92 -14.90
N GLU A 121 23.70 46.23 -13.91
CA GLU A 121 23.96 47.30 -12.93
C GLU A 121 23.02 47.16 -11.73
N ALA A 122 23.43 47.65 -10.56
CA ALA A 122 22.69 47.55 -9.31
C ALA A 122 22.05 48.90 -8.94
N ALA A 123 20.80 48.87 -8.49
CA ALA A 123 20.11 50.04 -7.95
C ALA A 123 19.31 49.65 -6.69
N ASP A 124 19.46 50.46 -5.65
CA ASP A 124 18.79 50.35 -4.36
C ASP A 124 17.27 50.12 -4.47
N LEU A 125 16.76 49.21 -3.62
CA LEU A 125 15.39 49.29 -3.13
C LEU A 125 15.43 49.27 -1.59
N GLN A 126 14.87 50.33 -1.00
CA GLN A 126 14.97 50.62 0.43
C GLN A 126 14.22 49.59 1.29
N GLU A 127 14.68 49.43 2.53
CA GLU A 127 14.08 48.50 3.50
C GLU A 127 12.63 48.89 3.87
N THR A 128 11.67 48.07 3.44
CA THR A 128 10.38 47.90 4.13
C THR A 128 10.33 46.49 4.72
N SER A 129 11.05 46.30 5.81
CA SER A 129 11.29 45.00 6.45
C SER A 129 10.09 44.46 7.25
N GLU A 130 8.99 44.15 6.56
CA GLU A 130 8.01 43.20 7.10
C GLU A 130 8.67 41.82 7.19
N ALA A 131 9.06 41.44 8.40
CA ALA A 131 9.84 40.23 8.68
C ALA A 131 9.08 38.96 8.25
N THR A 132 9.42 38.46 7.06
CA THR A 132 8.84 37.25 6.47
C THR A 132 9.30 36.03 7.28
N THR A 133 8.48 35.67 8.27
CA THR A 133 8.75 34.59 9.23
C THR A 133 8.40 33.24 8.61
N TRP A 134 9.43 32.52 8.18
CA TRP A 134 9.30 31.18 7.61
C TRP A 134 9.06 30.12 8.69
N GLU A 135 7.94 29.41 8.65
CA GLU A 135 7.73 28.19 9.47
C GLU A 135 8.53 27.02 8.87
N VAL A 136 9.81 26.93 9.27
CA VAL A 136 10.72 25.81 8.96
C VAL A 136 10.53 24.68 9.99
N GLN A 137 10.67 23.42 9.57
CA GLN A 137 10.78 22.29 10.48
C GLN A 137 12.27 22.00 10.77
N GLU A 138 12.72 22.28 11.99
CA GLU A 138 14.06 21.93 12.46
C GLU A 138 14.18 20.41 12.74
N ASP A 139 14.54 19.62 11.73
CA ASP A 139 15.00 18.25 11.94
C ASP A 139 16.46 18.27 12.43
N LEU A 140 16.66 18.18 13.75
CA LEU A 140 17.97 18.33 14.42
C LEU A 140 19.05 17.34 13.96
N ALA A 141 19.85 17.75 12.98
CA ALA A 141 21.18 17.18 12.70
C ALA A 141 22.19 17.66 13.77
N GLY A 142 22.11 17.07 14.98
CA GLY A 142 22.79 17.60 16.17
C GLY A 142 23.50 16.58 17.05
N GLY A 143 24.57 15.96 16.55
CA GLY A 143 25.53 15.26 17.42
C GLY A 143 26.46 16.27 18.10
N GLN A 144 26.31 16.50 19.41
CA GLN A 144 27.15 17.46 20.14
C GLN A 144 28.62 17.00 20.22
N ALA A 145 29.48 17.63 19.43
CA ALA A 145 30.89 17.77 19.79
C ALA A 145 31.00 18.84 20.89
N GLY A 146 31.79 18.57 21.94
CA GLY A 146 31.92 19.47 23.08
C GLY A 146 32.68 20.75 22.73
N VAL A 147 32.13 21.91 23.08
CA VAL A 147 32.79 23.22 22.93
C VAL A 147 33.83 23.40 24.04
N GLY A 148 35.10 23.31 23.68
CA GLY A 148 36.20 23.87 24.47
C GLY A 148 36.26 25.40 24.31
N PRO A 149 36.95 26.13 25.21
CA PRO A 149 37.10 27.58 25.10
C PRO A 149 37.88 27.97 23.83
N ALA A 150 37.56 29.14 23.27
CA ALA A 150 38.05 29.55 21.96
C ALA A 150 39.57 29.82 21.93
N GLU A 151 40.27 29.19 20.99
CA GLU A 151 41.59 29.64 20.51
C GLU A 151 41.43 30.64 19.35
N SER A 152 42.47 31.44 19.11
CA SER A 152 42.42 32.67 18.30
C SER A 152 42.38 32.43 16.78
N PRO A 153 41.87 33.37 15.96
CA PRO A 153 41.58 33.13 14.53
C PRO A 153 42.77 32.88 13.59
N ASP A 154 44.01 33.20 14.00
CA ASP A 154 45.11 33.49 13.07
C ASP A 154 45.89 32.28 12.50
N ARG A 155 45.36 31.05 12.58
CA ARG A 155 46.09 29.82 12.16
C ARG A 155 45.27 28.73 11.45
N LEU A 156 44.60 29.07 10.34
CA LEU A 156 44.10 28.06 9.38
C LEU A 156 44.30 28.48 7.90
N TRP A 157 45.55 28.72 7.50
CA TRP A 157 45.94 28.89 6.08
C TRP A 157 46.75 27.70 5.51
N GLU A 158 46.56 26.48 6.02
CA GLU A 158 47.37 25.32 5.56
C GLU A 158 46.58 23.99 5.48
N THR A 159 45.66 23.90 4.50
CA THR A 159 45.35 22.65 3.76
C THR A 159 44.34 22.93 2.64
N GLY A 160 44.68 22.58 1.39
CA GLY A 160 43.83 22.79 0.21
C GLY A 160 42.67 21.79 0.07
N GLN A 161 41.89 21.56 1.13
CA GLN A 161 40.64 20.80 1.02
C GLN A 161 39.51 21.71 0.53
N SER A 162 39.08 21.51 -0.72
CA SER A 162 37.84 22.11 -1.23
C SER A 162 36.69 21.67 -0.33
N ARG A 163 36.03 22.64 0.31
CA ARG A 163 34.83 22.40 1.11
C ARG A 163 33.67 22.17 0.16
N THR A 164 32.81 21.21 0.49
CA THR A 164 31.65 20.82 -0.34
C THR A 164 30.35 21.02 0.41
N VAL A 165 29.36 21.63 -0.24
CA VAL A 165 27.96 21.56 0.18
C VAL A 165 27.48 20.12 -0.03
N PRO A 166 27.06 19.40 1.03
CA PRO A 166 26.47 18.07 0.87
C PRO A 166 25.10 18.16 0.18
N ALA A 167 24.72 17.11 -0.54
CA ALA A 167 23.34 16.96 -1.02
C ALA A 167 22.36 17.04 0.15
N GLY A 168 21.32 17.86 0.01
CA GLY A 168 20.44 18.24 1.10
C GLY A 168 19.02 18.56 0.65
N ARG A 169 18.17 18.90 1.61
CA ARG A 169 16.72 18.97 1.44
C ARG A 169 16.10 19.85 2.52
N LEU A 170 15.34 20.87 2.14
CA LEU A 170 14.67 21.81 3.04
C LEU A 170 13.15 21.76 2.81
N VAL A 171 12.39 21.71 3.90
CA VAL A 171 10.92 21.65 3.90
C VAL A 171 10.37 22.96 4.49
N ILE A 172 9.58 23.67 3.70
CA ILE A 172 8.98 24.95 4.08
C ILE A 172 7.47 24.73 4.24
N ASN A 173 6.99 24.75 5.48
CA ASN A 173 5.57 24.48 5.76
C ASN A 173 4.66 25.58 5.25
N ARG A 174 5.13 26.83 5.26
CA ARG A 174 4.41 28.02 4.80
C ARG A 174 5.25 28.85 3.84
N PHE A 175 4.73 29.09 2.65
CA PHE A 175 5.37 29.93 1.63
C PHE A 175 4.41 31.04 1.19
N PRO A 176 4.73 32.35 1.39
CA PRO A 176 3.76 33.44 1.23
C PRO A 176 3.02 33.45 -0.12
N GLN A 177 3.72 33.22 -1.23
CA GLN A 177 3.13 33.18 -2.58
C GLN A 177 2.17 31.99 -2.78
N LEU A 178 2.27 30.92 -1.99
CA LEU A 178 1.42 29.74 -2.06
C LEU A 178 0.33 29.74 -0.97
N ARG A 179 0.26 30.78 -0.12
CA ARG A 179 -0.71 30.92 0.97
C ARG A 179 -2.16 30.91 0.47
N ALA A 180 -2.42 31.42 -0.74
CA ALA A 180 -3.73 31.41 -1.39
C ALA A 180 -4.08 30.04 -2.03
N HIS A 181 -3.11 29.16 -2.29
CA HIS A 181 -3.39 27.84 -2.85
C HIS A 181 -4.09 26.95 -1.80
N LYS A 182 -5.24 26.36 -2.15
CA LYS A 182 -5.93 25.34 -1.34
C LYS A 182 -5.10 24.05 -1.31
N GLY A 183 -4.96 23.39 -0.16
CA GLY A 183 -4.22 22.11 -0.05
C GLY A 183 -3.65 21.85 1.35
N SER A 184 -2.95 20.73 1.49
CA SER A 184 -2.28 20.32 2.74
C SER A 184 -0.79 20.68 2.70
N ALA A 185 -0.24 21.15 3.82
CA ALA A 185 1.18 21.47 3.98
C ALA A 185 2.10 20.23 3.75
N PRO A 186 3.41 20.41 3.44
CA PRO A 186 4.12 21.69 3.29
C PRO A 186 3.81 22.42 1.98
N ASP A 187 4.08 23.73 1.95
CA ASP A 187 3.85 24.58 0.78
C ASP A 187 4.97 24.46 -0.26
N LEU A 188 6.23 24.25 0.17
CA LEU A 188 7.38 24.15 -0.73
C LEU A 188 8.40 23.12 -0.24
N LEU A 189 8.92 22.32 -1.17
CA LEU A 189 10.07 21.44 -0.96
C LEU A 189 11.23 21.91 -1.83
N LEU A 190 12.41 22.01 -1.22
CA LEU A 190 13.69 22.27 -1.88
C LEU A 190 14.61 21.05 -1.70
N LYS A 191 15.37 20.68 -2.73
CA LYS A 191 16.28 19.52 -2.73
C LYS A 191 17.48 19.80 -3.64
N TRP A 192 18.71 19.60 -3.19
CA TRP A 192 19.91 19.90 -3.96
C TRP A 192 20.94 18.75 -3.93
N ASN A 193 21.80 18.69 -4.94
CA ASN A 193 22.88 17.71 -5.03
C ASN A 193 24.17 18.20 -4.33
N THR A 194 25.17 17.32 -4.24
CA THR A 194 26.48 17.68 -3.65
C THR A 194 27.23 18.58 -4.63
N MET A 195 27.76 19.71 -4.15
CA MET A 195 28.42 20.72 -4.97
C MET A 195 29.59 21.40 -4.22
N PRO A 196 30.49 22.13 -4.89
CA PRO A 196 31.53 22.91 -4.21
C PRO A 196 30.93 24.01 -3.32
N GLN A 197 31.60 24.42 -2.24
CA GLN A 197 31.12 25.54 -1.40
C GLN A 197 31.32 26.91 -2.07
N ASP A 198 32.30 27.02 -2.98
CA ASP A 198 32.57 28.19 -3.82
C ASP A 198 31.70 28.26 -5.09
N VAL A 199 30.59 27.52 -5.13
CA VAL A 199 29.63 27.49 -6.24
C VAL A 199 29.05 28.89 -6.52
N GLN A 200 29.29 29.40 -7.74
CA GLN A 200 28.85 30.72 -8.18
C GLN A 200 27.41 30.71 -8.74
N THR A 201 27.01 29.62 -9.39
CA THR A 201 25.67 29.46 -10.00
C THR A 201 25.10 28.07 -9.73
N VAL A 202 23.79 28.02 -9.52
CA VAL A 202 23.02 26.78 -9.27
C VAL A 202 21.82 26.76 -10.21
N ASP A 203 21.73 25.73 -11.07
CA ASP A 203 20.56 25.57 -11.97
C ASP A 203 19.30 25.30 -11.14
N VAL A 204 18.16 25.86 -11.53
CA VAL A 204 16.91 25.76 -10.76
C VAL A 204 15.85 25.00 -11.55
N VAL A 205 15.37 23.88 -11.00
CA VAL A 205 14.40 22.99 -11.63
C VAL A 205 13.05 23.10 -10.91
N VAL A 206 12.03 23.66 -11.55
CA VAL A 206 10.67 23.72 -10.99
C VAL A 206 9.81 22.57 -11.53
N HIS A 207 9.04 21.90 -10.68
CA HIS A 207 8.12 20.83 -11.09
C HIS A 207 6.65 21.16 -10.83
N LEU A 208 5.83 21.09 -11.87
CA LEU A 208 4.39 21.38 -11.84
C LEU A 208 3.57 20.09 -11.95
N HIS A 209 2.89 19.72 -10.87
CA HIS A 209 2.05 18.53 -10.79
C HIS A 209 0.57 18.84 -11.09
N GLY A 210 -0.08 18.10 -12.00
CA GLY A 210 -1.49 18.34 -12.35
C GLY A 210 -2.54 17.61 -11.54
N TYR A 211 -2.15 16.53 -10.86
CA TYR A 211 -3.08 15.50 -10.36
C TYR A 211 -2.59 14.90 -9.04
N SER A 212 -3.52 14.54 -8.16
CA SER A 212 -3.27 13.60 -7.06
C SER A 212 -4.52 12.83 -6.68
N GLY A 213 -4.45 11.50 -6.64
CA GLY A 213 -5.51 10.62 -6.15
C GLY A 213 -5.84 10.86 -4.67
N LYS A 214 -4.94 11.51 -3.92
CA LYS A 214 -5.18 11.96 -2.53
C LYS A 214 -6.08 13.18 -2.42
N ARG A 215 -6.47 13.79 -3.55
CA ARG A 215 -7.30 15.02 -3.60
C ARG A 215 -6.68 16.09 -2.69
N ALA A 216 -7.49 16.87 -1.97
CA ALA A 216 -7.01 17.90 -1.03
C ALA A 216 -6.00 17.40 0.04
N GLY A 217 -5.96 16.10 0.33
CA GLY A 217 -5.04 15.46 1.28
C GLY A 217 -3.65 15.16 0.71
N MET A 218 -3.35 15.58 -0.52
CA MET A 218 -2.02 15.47 -1.13
C MET A 218 -0.97 16.22 -0.30
N SER A 219 0.15 15.55 -0.04
CA SER A 219 1.36 16.15 0.53
C SER A 219 2.50 16.02 -0.47
N ILE A 220 3.14 17.13 -0.81
CA ILE A 220 4.20 17.16 -1.84
C ILE A 220 5.36 16.22 -1.52
N ILE A 221 5.69 16.01 -0.24
CA ILE A 221 6.72 15.06 0.22
C ILE A 221 6.32 13.61 -0.04
N ARG A 222 5.07 13.24 0.28
CA ARG A 222 4.64 11.84 0.26
C ARG A 222 4.23 11.38 -1.13
N ASP A 223 3.53 12.23 -1.86
CA ASP A 223 2.79 11.83 -3.06
C ASP A 223 3.38 12.36 -4.36
N LYS A 224 4.25 13.39 -4.31
CA LYS A 224 4.76 14.06 -5.51
C LYS A 224 6.28 14.09 -5.61
N GLU A 225 7.04 14.23 -4.53
CA GLU A 225 8.51 14.11 -4.53
C GLU A 225 8.96 12.77 -5.17
N PRO A 226 8.45 11.57 -4.78
CA PRO A 226 8.86 10.29 -5.38
C PRO A 226 8.31 10.03 -6.80
N ALA A 227 7.45 10.92 -7.31
CA ALA A 227 6.78 10.80 -8.61
C ALA A 227 7.11 11.97 -9.56
N SER A 228 7.94 12.92 -9.12
CA SER A 228 8.26 14.16 -9.86
C SER A 228 9.36 13.98 -10.90
N GLY A 229 10.23 12.97 -10.73
CA GLY A 229 11.47 12.83 -11.49
C GLY A 229 12.59 13.77 -11.05
N LEU A 230 12.42 14.53 -9.96
CA LEU A 230 13.43 15.42 -9.37
C LEU A 230 14.51 14.63 -8.59
N ASP A 231 15.15 13.67 -9.25
CA ASP A 231 16.17 12.81 -8.65
C ASP A 231 17.53 12.98 -9.33
N PHE A 232 18.57 13.09 -8.49
CA PHE A 232 19.95 13.31 -8.93
C PHE A 232 20.74 12.00 -9.12
N ALA A 233 20.07 10.85 -8.96
CA ALA A 233 20.55 9.49 -9.21
C ALA A 233 19.37 8.62 -9.68
N ASP A 234 19.64 7.46 -10.27
CA ASP A 234 18.61 6.49 -10.69
C ASP A 234 17.77 6.02 -9.47
N PRO A 235 16.44 6.28 -9.42
CA PRO A 235 15.58 5.87 -8.30
C PRO A 235 15.40 4.36 -8.12
N ALA A 236 15.85 3.55 -9.09
CA ALA A 236 15.93 2.09 -9.00
C ALA A 236 17.37 1.59 -8.75
N GLN A 237 18.39 2.39 -9.06
CA GLN A 237 19.81 2.05 -8.88
C GLN A 237 20.64 3.25 -8.36
N PRO A 238 20.51 3.69 -7.09
CA PRO A 238 21.06 4.97 -6.62
C PRO A 238 22.59 5.17 -6.70
N GLY A 239 23.36 4.15 -7.10
CA GLY A 239 24.78 4.29 -7.46
C GLY A 239 25.03 4.77 -8.90
N THR A 240 24.00 4.84 -9.74
CA THR A 240 24.04 5.39 -11.10
C THR A 240 23.74 6.90 -11.03
N PRO A 241 24.69 7.78 -11.35
CA PRO A 241 24.48 9.23 -11.24
C PRO A 241 23.50 9.75 -12.30
N GLY A 242 22.62 10.64 -11.83
CA GLY A 242 21.79 11.53 -12.64
C GLY A 242 22.53 12.87 -12.80
N ARG A 243 21.92 13.98 -12.37
CA ARG A 243 22.51 15.32 -12.51
C ARG A 243 23.66 15.57 -11.52
N THR A 244 24.84 15.89 -12.08
CA THR A 244 26.06 16.26 -11.33
C THR A 244 26.40 17.74 -11.40
N ALA A 245 25.74 18.53 -12.27
CA ALA A 245 25.84 19.99 -12.24
C ALA A 245 25.15 20.54 -10.98
N PRO A 246 25.66 21.59 -10.31
CA PRO A 246 25.04 22.17 -9.13
C PRO A 246 23.57 22.55 -9.40
N THR A 247 22.62 22.01 -8.62
CA THR A 247 21.20 22.16 -8.93
C THR A 247 20.31 22.18 -7.69
N LEU A 248 19.35 23.11 -7.71
CA LEU A 248 18.25 23.25 -6.76
C LEU A 248 16.94 22.80 -7.42
N ALA A 249 16.41 21.66 -6.99
CA ALA A 249 15.08 21.20 -7.36
C ALA A 249 14.02 21.82 -6.43
N VAL A 250 12.95 22.33 -7.03
CA VAL A 250 11.90 23.15 -6.41
C VAL A 250 10.55 22.50 -6.73
N LEU A 251 9.90 21.93 -5.72
CA LEU A 251 8.58 21.30 -5.82
C LEU A 251 7.54 22.12 -5.05
N PRO A 252 6.86 23.09 -5.69
CA PRO A 252 5.79 23.86 -5.07
C PRO A 252 4.50 23.05 -4.92
N ARG A 253 3.74 23.34 -3.87
CA ARG A 253 2.38 22.82 -3.67
C ARG A 253 1.39 23.53 -4.59
N GLY A 254 0.75 22.76 -5.46
CA GLY A 254 -0.37 23.25 -6.27
C GLY A 254 -1.60 23.63 -5.44
N ASN A 255 -2.45 24.47 -6.04
CA ASN A 255 -3.81 24.74 -5.63
C ASN A 255 -4.73 23.57 -5.99
N TYR A 256 -5.28 22.91 -4.98
CA TYR A 256 -6.35 21.93 -5.16
C TYR A 256 -7.63 22.63 -5.61
N PHE A 257 -8.08 22.32 -6.82
CA PHE A 257 -9.40 22.74 -7.32
C PHE A 257 -10.34 21.56 -7.57
N GLY A 258 -9.83 20.31 -7.53
CA GLY A 258 -10.60 19.10 -7.77
C GLY A 258 -10.88 18.87 -9.25
N GLY A 259 -11.56 19.81 -9.92
CA GLY A 259 -11.99 19.66 -11.32
C GLY A 259 -12.84 18.40 -11.54
N ASN A 260 -13.01 18.00 -12.80
CA ASN A 260 -13.95 16.95 -13.20
C ASN A 260 -13.62 15.57 -12.59
N SER A 261 -12.34 15.29 -12.29
CA SER A 261 -11.90 14.05 -11.61
C SER A 261 -11.95 14.13 -10.08
N GLY A 262 -12.19 15.32 -9.51
CA GLY A 262 -12.04 15.59 -8.08
C GLY A 262 -10.61 15.48 -7.55
N ALA A 263 -9.60 15.40 -8.43
CA ALA A 263 -8.19 15.16 -8.10
C ALA A 263 -7.22 16.21 -8.70
N GLY A 264 -7.75 17.22 -9.40
CA GLY A 264 -7.02 18.24 -10.15
C GLY A 264 -6.33 19.30 -9.29
N TYR A 265 -5.14 19.68 -9.75
CA TYR A 265 -4.25 20.69 -9.18
C TYR A 265 -3.83 21.73 -10.23
N SER A 266 -3.88 23.01 -9.86
CA SER A 266 -3.48 24.16 -10.67
C SER A 266 -2.47 25.03 -9.92
N PHE A 267 -1.90 26.07 -10.55
CA PHE A 267 -0.96 26.99 -9.89
C PHE A 267 -1.30 28.47 -10.21
N PRO A 268 -2.48 28.98 -9.80
CA PRO A 268 -2.92 30.34 -10.12
C PRO A 268 -1.94 31.43 -9.64
N GLU A 269 -1.25 31.21 -8.51
CA GLU A 269 -0.28 32.17 -7.97
C GLU A 269 1.11 32.09 -8.63
N LEU A 270 1.39 31.05 -9.42
CA LEU A 270 2.63 30.88 -10.20
C LEU A 270 2.45 31.10 -11.70
N SER A 271 1.21 31.05 -12.20
CA SER A 271 0.86 31.23 -13.62
C SER A 271 0.66 32.70 -14.01
N ARG A 272 1.15 33.65 -13.20
CA ARG A 272 1.13 35.09 -13.48
C ARG A 272 2.51 35.59 -13.92
N PRO A 273 2.61 36.69 -14.68
CA PRO A 273 3.88 37.34 -15.00
C PRO A 273 4.76 37.58 -13.76
N GLY A 274 6.07 37.31 -13.88
CA GLY A 274 7.05 37.45 -12.81
C GLY A 274 6.93 36.46 -11.63
N ALA A 275 5.92 35.59 -11.62
CA ALA A 275 5.63 34.76 -10.45
C ALA A 275 6.61 33.59 -10.26
N ILE A 276 7.07 32.95 -11.33
CA ILE A 276 8.09 31.90 -11.27
C ILE A 276 9.44 32.48 -10.86
N GLN A 277 9.77 33.68 -11.33
CA GLN A 277 11.00 34.40 -10.97
C GLN A 277 11.05 34.68 -9.46
N LYS A 278 9.92 35.10 -8.85
CA LYS A 278 9.79 35.27 -7.39
C LYS A 278 9.96 33.95 -6.61
N LEU A 279 9.34 32.86 -7.07
CA LEU A 279 9.50 31.54 -6.48
C LEU A 279 10.96 31.05 -6.54
N VAL A 280 11.62 31.24 -7.68
CA VAL A 280 13.03 30.89 -7.90
C VAL A 280 13.96 31.70 -6.99
N ALA A 281 13.77 33.02 -6.90
CA ALA A 281 14.59 33.88 -6.06
C ALA A 281 14.49 33.53 -4.57
N ALA A 282 13.27 33.38 -4.03
CA ALA A 282 13.08 33.03 -2.62
C ALA A 282 13.48 31.56 -2.31
N GLY A 283 13.33 30.65 -3.27
CA GLY A 283 13.86 29.28 -3.15
C GLY A 283 15.39 29.24 -3.09
N LEU A 284 16.05 30.06 -3.92
CA LEU A 284 17.50 30.22 -3.96
C LEU A 284 18.04 30.92 -2.70
N GLU A 285 17.34 31.93 -2.18
CA GLU A 285 17.65 32.58 -0.90
C GLU A 285 17.60 31.57 0.27
N ALA A 286 16.51 30.78 0.34
CA ALA A 286 16.37 29.75 1.37
C ALA A 286 17.44 28.66 1.24
N PHE A 287 17.80 28.23 0.02
CA PHE A 287 18.93 27.34 -0.22
C PHE A 287 20.26 27.95 0.22
N ASN A 288 20.56 29.19 -0.17
CA ASN A 288 21.83 29.85 0.16
C ASN A 288 22.03 30.01 1.68
N ARG A 289 20.95 30.35 2.41
CA ARG A 289 20.94 30.40 3.87
C ARG A 289 21.21 29.04 4.53
N GLU A 290 20.64 27.96 3.99
CA GLU A 290 20.76 26.60 4.52
C GLU A 290 22.10 25.93 4.17
N ALA A 291 22.60 26.16 2.95
CA ALA A 291 23.85 25.58 2.44
C ALA A 291 25.10 26.39 2.80
N GLY A 292 24.95 27.64 3.27
CA GLY A 292 26.08 28.54 3.54
C GLY A 292 26.79 28.98 2.26
N THR A 293 26.02 29.30 1.21
CA THR A 293 26.48 29.71 -0.13
C THR A 293 25.94 31.10 -0.52
N GLY A 294 26.55 31.69 -1.56
CA GLY A 294 26.09 32.95 -2.17
C GLY A 294 25.78 32.79 -3.66
N ALA A 295 25.26 31.63 -4.06
CA ALA A 295 25.10 31.28 -5.47
C ALA A 295 23.96 32.05 -6.14
N ALA A 296 24.18 32.49 -7.38
CA ALA A 296 23.14 33.02 -8.25
C ALA A 296 22.36 31.90 -8.98
N ALA A 297 21.23 32.25 -9.60
CA ALA A 297 20.50 31.32 -10.45
C ALA A 297 21.31 31.01 -11.72
N GLY A 298 21.46 29.72 -12.03
CA GLY A 298 21.93 29.23 -13.32
C GLY A 298 20.77 29.12 -14.30
N LYS A 299 20.70 28.00 -15.04
CA LYS A 299 19.57 27.70 -15.95
C LYS A 299 18.24 27.63 -15.19
N LEU A 300 17.17 28.10 -15.81
CA LEU A 300 15.80 27.79 -15.39
C LEU A 300 15.26 26.60 -16.18
N ILE A 301 14.93 25.52 -15.48
CA ILE A 301 14.36 24.30 -16.05
C ILE A 301 12.93 24.14 -15.54
N LEU A 302 11.94 24.10 -16.44
CA LEU A 302 10.55 23.82 -16.08
C LEU A 302 10.16 22.39 -16.47
N THR A 303 9.62 21.66 -15.49
CA THR A 303 9.12 20.30 -15.70
C THR A 303 7.65 20.20 -15.31
N ALA A 304 6.86 19.42 -16.04
CA ALA A 304 5.43 19.26 -15.77
C ALA A 304 4.95 17.83 -16.01
N HIS A 305 4.09 17.33 -15.12
CA HIS A 305 3.45 16.00 -15.25
C HIS A 305 1.93 16.10 -15.22
N SER A 306 1.28 15.28 -16.06
CA SER A 306 -0.18 15.20 -16.16
C SER A 306 -0.79 16.59 -16.42
N GLY A 307 -1.92 16.94 -15.78
CA GLY A 307 -2.54 18.28 -15.90
C GLY A 307 -1.64 19.49 -15.60
N GLY A 308 -0.42 19.31 -15.07
CA GLY A 308 0.55 20.37 -14.80
C GLY A 308 1.08 21.05 -16.07
N GLY A 309 0.84 20.45 -17.24
CA GLY A 309 1.11 21.10 -18.53
C GLY A 309 0.25 22.33 -18.79
N ALA A 310 -0.97 22.42 -18.25
CA ALA A 310 -1.83 23.60 -18.42
C ALA A 310 -1.26 24.87 -17.75
N PRO A 311 -0.87 24.88 -16.46
CA PRO A 311 -0.17 26.03 -15.87
C PRO A 311 1.20 26.27 -16.51
N LEU A 312 1.91 25.24 -17.00
CA LEU A 312 3.12 25.43 -17.81
C LEU A 312 2.82 26.22 -19.11
N MET A 313 1.74 25.91 -19.83
CA MET A 313 1.35 26.65 -21.05
C MET A 313 0.90 28.10 -20.75
N ALA A 314 0.49 28.41 -19.52
CA ALA A 314 0.29 29.79 -19.08
C ALA A 314 1.63 30.49 -18.83
N ILE A 315 2.51 29.86 -18.04
CA ILE A 315 3.84 30.38 -17.68
C ILE A 315 4.70 30.71 -18.91
N LEU A 316 4.70 29.84 -19.94
CA LEU A 316 5.50 30.01 -21.17
C LEU A 316 5.06 31.19 -22.06
N ARG A 317 3.96 31.88 -21.72
CA ARG A 317 3.55 33.12 -22.40
C ARG A 317 4.36 34.34 -21.96
N HIS A 318 4.91 34.31 -20.74
CA HIS A 318 5.57 35.46 -20.11
C HIS A 318 6.88 35.10 -19.37
N THR A 319 7.30 33.83 -19.39
CA THR A 319 8.53 33.33 -18.78
C THR A 319 9.27 32.51 -19.82
N ASP A 320 10.56 32.78 -19.98
CA ASP A 320 11.42 32.12 -20.98
C ASP A 320 12.47 31.22 -20.30
N PRO A 321 12.11 29.98 -19.89
CA PRO A 321 13.07 29.04 -19.32
C PRO A 321 14.04 28.51 -20.38
N ASP A 322 15.17 27.95 -19.93
CA ASP A 322 16.19 27.39 -20.82
C ASP A 322 15.86 25.97 -21.26
N GLU A 323 15.27 25.17 -20.38
CA GLU A 323 14.90 23.78 -20.68
C GLU A 323 13.46 23.49 -20.23
N VAL A 324 12.71 22.76 -21.05
CA VAL A 324 11.31 22.37 -20.76
C VAL A 324 11.11 20.87 -20.97
N HIS A 325 10.65 20.18 -19.92
CA HIS A 325 10.36 18.74 -19.96
C HIS A 325 8.90 18.48 -19.60
N THR A 326 8.12 17.92 -20.54
CA THR A 326 6.73 17.51 -20.29
C THR A 326 6.61 15.99 -20.25
N PHE A 327 6.03 15.51 -19.16
CA PHE A 327 5.75 14.10 -18.90
C PHE A 327 4.25 13.87 -19.07
N ASP A 328 3.87 13.53 -20.30
CA ASP A 328 2.50 13.19 -20.71
C ASP A 328 1.48 14.23 -20.23
N ALA A 329 1.74 15.50 -20.57
CA ALA A 329 1.14 16.66 -19.91
C ALA A 329 0.38 17.64 -20.85
N LEU A 330 0.42 17.43 -22.17
CA LEU A 330 -0.12 18.37 -23.15
C LEU A 330 -1.65 18.23 -23.37
N TYR A 331 -2.42 18.35 -22.29
CA TYR A 331 -3.89 18.34 -22.36
C TYR A 331 -4.45 19.64 -22.97
N SER A 332 -3.84 20.78 -22.66
CA SER A 332 -4.20 22.09 -23.22
C SER A 332 -3.49 22.39 -24.53
N ASP A 333 -3.92 23.44 -25.23
CA ASP A 333 -3.27 23.93 -26.45
C ASP A 333 -1.77 24.25 -26.23
N PRO A 334 -0.85 23.75 -27.09
CA PRO A 334 0.59 23.89 -26.90
C PRO A 334 1.19 25.10 -27.63
N ALA A 335 0.41 26.07 -28.14
CA ALA A 335 0.95 27.18 -28.93
C ALA A 335 2.04 27.99 -28.20
N ALA A 336 1.90 28.19 -26.88
CA ALA A 336 2.93 28.84 -26.06
C ALA A 336 4.26 28.07 -26.05
N LEU A 337 4.21 26.74 -25.96
CA LEU A 337 5.39 25.87 -26.02
C LEU A 337 6.02 25.87 -27.42
N ILE A 338 5.22 25.87 -28.48
CA ILE A 338 5.71 25.93 -29.87
C ILE A 338 6.37 27.28 -30.15
N ALA A 339 5.79 28.39 -29.67
CA ALA A 339 6.35 29.72 -29.79
C ALA A 339 7.66 29.88 -29.02
N TRP A 340 7.71 29.43 -27.76
CA TRP A 340 8.93 29.38 -26.95
C TRP A 340 10.02 28.53 -27.63
N ALA A 341 9.68 27.33 -28.09
CA ALA A 341 10.64 26.44 -28.75
C ALA A 341 11.20 27.06 -30.04
N ARG A 342 10.35 27.72 -30.85
CA ARG A 342 10.79 28.46 -32.04
C ARG A 342 11.80 29.55 -31.70
N ARG A 343 11.58 30.35 -30.64
CA ARG A 343 12.53 31.38 -30.19
C ARG A 343 13.86 30.75 -29.76
N ARG A 344 13.83 29.72 -28.91
CA ARG A 344 15.04 29.07 -28.39
C ARG A 344 15.85 28.35 -29.49
N ILE A 345 15.20 27.67 -30.43
CA ILE A 345 15.85 27.09 -31.63
C ILE A 345 16.50 28.19 -32.49
N ALA A 346 15.80 29.30 -32.77
CA ALA A 346 16.35 30.41 -33.55
C ALA A 346 17.55 31.09 -32.85
N ALA A 347 17.53 31.15 -31.52
CA ALA A 347 18.65 31.60 -30.68
C ALA A 347 19.75 30.54 -30.48
N GLY A 348 19.67 29.36 -31.11
CA GLY A 348 20.66 28.28 -30.99
C GLY A 348 20.82 27.70 -29.57
N SER A 349 19.78 27.80 -28.73
CA SER A 349 19.88 27.51 -27.29
C SER A 349 18.74 26.62 -26.77
N GLY A 350 18.93 26.11 -25.54
CA GLY A 350 17.89 25.39 -24.79
C GLY A 350 17.63 23.93 -25.19
N ALA A 351 16.63 23.34 -24.54
CA ALA A 351 16.21 21.95 -24.77
C ALA A 351 14.71 21.73 -24.50
N LEU A 352 14.07 20.89 -25.31
CA LEU A 352 12.67 20.50 -25.16
C LEU A 352 12.53 18.98 -25.22
N ARG A 353 11.92 18.38 -24.19
CA ARG A 353 11.53 16.95 -24.23
C ARG A 353 10.06 16.81 -23.93
N VAL A 354 9.29 16.43 -24.94
CA VAL A 354 7.88 16.06 -24.81
C VAL A 354 7.78 14.54 -24.84
N VAL A 355 7.63 13.92 -23.67
CA VAL A 355 7.42 12.46 -23.55
C VAL A 355 5.93 12.22 -23.40
N PHE A 356 5.32 11.39 -24.24
CA PHE A 356 3.87 11.15 -24.23
C PHE A 356 3.51 9.71 -24.53
N ARG A 357 2.26 9.31 -24.25
CA ARG A 357 1.74 7.97 -24.56
C ARG A 357 0.82 8.01 -25.79
N PRO A 358 1.08 7.22 -26.85
CA PRO A 358 0.16 7.10 -27.98
C PRO A 358 -1.23 6.63 -27.54
N GLY A 359 -2.28 7.26 -28.08
CA GLY A 359 -3.68 6.95 -27.76
C GLY A 359 -4.25 7.69 -26.53
N GLU A 360 -3.41 8.33 -25.71
CA GLU A 360 -3.88 9.18 -24.60
C GLU A 360 -4.29 10.59 -25.08
N PRO A 361 -5.12 11.35 -24.34
CA PRO A 361 -5.61 12.67 -24.76
C PRO A 361 -4.51 13.70 -25.08
N THR A 362 -3.33 13.52 -24.51
CA THR A 362 -2.09 14.31 -24.71
C THR A 362 -1.46 14.11 -26.08
N ALA A 363 -1.74 12.99 -26.77
CA ALA A 363 -1.09 12.59 -28.01
C ALA A 363 -1.31 13.61 -29.13
N ARG A 364 -2.56 14.09 -29.33
CA ARG A 364 -2.90 15.06 -30.38
C ARG A 364 -2.07 16.34 -30.30
N ASN A 365 -1.87 16.88 -29.10
CA ASN A 365 -1.07 18.10 -28.91
C ASN A 365 0.44 17.80 -28.95
N SER A 366 0.87 16.61 -28.54
CA SER A 366 2.27 16.17 -28.68
C SER A 366 2.65 16.00 -30.15
N ASP A 367 1.80 15.37 -30.96
CA ASP A 367 1.99 15.24 -32.42
C ASP A 367 1.90 16.61 -33.13
N ARG A 368 1.09 17.57 -32.63
CA ARG A 368 1.14 18.98 -33.10
C ARG A 368 2.50 19.63 -32.84
N VAL A 369 3.06 19.47 -31.64
CA VAL A 369 4.42 19.95 -31.34
C VAL A 369 5.45 19.26 -32.24
N ALA A 370 5.35 17.94 -32.46
CA ALA A 370 6.26 17.20 -33.33
C ALA A 370 6.22 17.73 -34.79
N LYS A 371 5.02 17.97 -35.32
CA LYS A 371 4.84 18.54 -36.67
C LYS A 371 5.44 19.95 -36.79
N SER A 372 5.21 20.82 -35.80
CA SER A 372 5.78 22.18 -35.78
C SER A 372 7.30 22.18 -35.57
N LEU A 373 7.85 21.28 -34.75
CA LEU A 373 9.30 21.16 -34.59
C LEU A 373 9.97 20.62 -35.87
N LYS A 374 9.39 19.63 -36.56
CA LYS A 374 9.93 19.09 -37.82
C LYS A 374 10.13 20.17 -38.89
N GLN A 375 9.26 21.19 -38.93
CA GLN A 375 9.37 22.35 -39.83
C GLN A 375 10.55 23.30 -39.50
N LEU A 376 11.15 23.20 -38.31
CA LEU A 376 12.21 24.08 -37.82
C LEU A 376 13.63 23.44 -37.88
N ALA A 377 13.76 22.23 -38.45
CA ALA A 377 15.01 21.46 -38.50
C ALA A 377 15.78 21.44 -37.14
N PRO A 378 15.15 20.92 -36.08
CA PRO A 378 15.51 21.23 -34.71
C PRO A 378 16.77 20.48 -34.25
N PRO A 379 17.59 21.06 -33.36
CA PRO A 379 18.77 20.38 -32.82
C PRO A 379 18.37 19.22 -31.89
N ALA A 380 19.31 18.30 -31.66
CA ALA A 380 19.09 17.04 -30.97
C ALA A 380 18.58 17.14 -29.50
N SER A 381 18.56 18.34 -28.92
CA SER A 381 17.98 18.67 -27.61
C SER A 381 16.47 18.95 -27.64
N PHE A 382 15.85 19.06 -28.82
CA PHE A 382 14.40 19.29 -29.01
C PHE A 382 13.75 18.03 -29.60
N ARG A 383 13.01 17.27 -28.78
CA ARG A 383 12.41 15.98 -29.16
C ARG A 383 10.97 15.84 -28.67
N VAL A 384 10.19 15.10 -29.45
CA VAL A 384 8.91 14.52 -29.05
C VAL A 384 9.02 13.01 -29.15
N GLU A 385 8.72 12.31 -28.06
CA GLU A 385 9.00 10.89 -27.88
C GLU A 385 7.77 10.14 -27.35
N ALA A 386 7.30 9.17 -28.13
CA ALA A 386 6.26 8.25 -27.71
C ALA A 386 6.85 7.18 -26.76
N THR A 387 6.14 6.83 -25.69
CA THR A 387 6.55 5.79 -24.75
C THR A 387 5.44 4.80 -24.42
N LYS A 388 5.84 3.60 -23.95
CA LYS A 388 4.97 2.57 -23.38
C LYS A 388 5.02 2.51 -21.85
N VAL A 389 5.82 3.37 -21.21
CA VAL A 389 5.85 3.52 -19.74
C VAL A 389 4.48 4.03 -19.26
N PRO A 390 3.88 3.48 -18.18
CA PRO A 390 2.60 3.95 -17.65
C PRO A 390 2.64 5.42 -17.24
N HIS A 391 1.53 6.15 -17.43
CA HIS A 391 1.45 7.62 -17.25
C HIS A 391 2.12 8.16 -15.98
N ASN A 392 1.89 7.51 -14.83
CA ASN A 392 2.43 7.92 -13.53
C ASN A 392 3.91 7.57 -13.31
N ASP A 393 4.47 6.62 -14.08
CA ASP A 393 5.87 6.19 -13.98
C ASP A 393 6.80 7.00 -14.90
N ILE A 394 6.26 7.79 -15.84
CA ILE A 394 7.05 8.56 -16.84
C ILE A 394 8.07 9.50 -16.18
N PRO A 395 7.73 10.36 -15.20
CA PRO A 395 8.71 11.25 -14.59
C PRO A 395 9.74 10.47 -13.76
N ARG A 396 9.32 9.40 -13.07
CA ARG A 396 10.23 8.58 -12.26
C ARG A 396 11.25 7.82 -13.11
N ASN A 397 10.83 7.30 -14.25
CA ASN A 397 11.69 6.50 -15.13
C ASN A 397 12.62 7.36 -16.00
N PHE A 398 12.21 8.58 -16.37
CA PHE A 398 12.93 9.41 -17.33
C PHE A 398 13.42 10.77 -16.79
N GLY A 399 12.80 11.32 -15.75
CA GLY A 399 13.13 12.65 -15.23
C GLY A 399 14.60 12.78 -14.81
N TRP A 400 15.13 11.83 -14.04
CA TRP A 400 16.54 11.81 -13.63
C TRP A 400 17.52 11.71 -14.81
N LEU A 401 17.12 11.07 -15.92
CA LEU A 401 17.89 11.01 -17.16
C LEU A 401 17.91 12.37 -17.87
N LEU A 402 16.75 13.02 -17.97
CA LEU A 402 16.64 14.36 -18.58
C LEU A 402 17.32 15.44 -17.74
N LEU A 403 17.28 15.31 -16.41
CA LEU A 403 18.02 16.19 -15.50
C LEU A 403 19.52 15.95 -15.58
N ARG A 404 20.01 14.74 -15.86
CA ARG A 404 21.43 14.52 -16.18
C ARG A 404 21.83 15.24 -17.47
N ASP A 405 21.05 15.02 -18.52
CA ASP A 405 21.33 15.50 -19.87
C ASP A 405 20.04 15.51 -20.70
N ALA A 406 19.58 16.69 -21.08
CA ALA A 406 18.37 16.86 -21.90
C ALA A 406 18.51 16.31 -23.33
N GLY A 407 19.70 15.90 -23.78
CA GLY A 407 19.93 15.14 -25.01
C GLY A 407 19.86 13.60 -24.87
N THR A 408 19.85 13.05 -23.65
CA THR A 408 19.98 11.61 -23.41
C THR A 408 18.81 10.82 -24.03
N PRO A 409 19.07 9.71 -24.76
CA PRO A 409 18.01 8.80 -25.23
C PRO A 409 17.26 8.13 -24.09
N LEU A 410 15.93 8.04 -24.19
CA LEU A 410 15.09 7.44 -23.15
C LEU A 410 14.81 5.94 -23.44
N PRO A 411 15.13 5.02 -22.50
CA PRO A 411 14.95 3.58 -22.72
C PRO A 411 13.50 3.20 -23.04
N GLY A 412 13.28 2.57 -24.20
CA GLY A 412 11.95 2.13 -24.63
C GLY A 412 11.01 3.24 -25.11
N ALA A 413 11.48 4.48 -25.20
CA ALA A 413 10.80 5.54 -25.94
C ALA A 413 11.27 5.57 -27.41
N THR A 414 10.39 6.02 -28.30
CA THR A 414 10.67 6.18 -29.74
C THR A 414 10.43 7.62 -30.13
N ALA A 415 11.42 8.27 -30.72
CA ALA A 415 11.25 9.60 -31.30
C ALA A 415 10.15 9.56 -32.38
N ARG A 416 9.18 10.47 -32.28
CA ARG A 416 8.12 10.65 -33.27
C ARG A 416 8.70 11.42 -34.45
N GLU A 417 9.34 10.71 -35.38
CA GLU A 417 9.41 11.21 -36.75
C GLU A 417 7.96 11.34 -37.24
N ALA A 418 7.52 12.55 -37.57
CA ALA A 418 6.16 12.76 -38.05
C ALA A 418 6.01 12.06 -39.40
N GLU A 419 5.21 11.00 -39.44
CA GLU A 419 4.92 10.19 -40.62
C GLU A 419 4.35 11.06 -41.74
N ALA A 420 4.70 10.74 -42.99
CA ALA A 420 4.13 11.40 -44.15
C ALA A 420 2.76 10.79 -44.49
N GLU A 421 1.78 11.66 -44.72
CA GLU A 421 0.54 11.49 -45.50
C GLU A 421 -0.08 10.08 -45.62
N GLY A 422 -1.27 9.89 -45.05
CA GLY A 422 -2.01 8.62 -45.23
C GLY A 422 -3.33 8.44 -44.48
N ALA A 423 -3.95 9.49 -43.92
CA ALA A 423 -5.24 9.38 -43.23
C ALA A 423 -6.02 10.71 -43.29
N GLU A 424 -6.81 10.88 -44.35
CA GLU A 424 -7.74 11.99 -44.51
C GLU A 424 -9.06 11.67 -43.78
N LEU A 425 -9.36 12.39 -42.70
CA LEU A 425 -10.67 12.36 -42.04
C LEU A 425 -11.08 13.76 -41.60
N TYR A 426 -11.90 14.39 -42.46
CA TYR A 426 -12.82 15.49 -42.19
C TYR A 426 -12.34 16.63 -41.26
N PHE A 427 -11.95 17.75 -41.90
CA PHE A 427 -12.36 19.05 -41.39
C PHE A 427 -13.80 19.33 -41.82
N GLY A 428 -14.62 19.83 -40.89
CA GLY A 428 -15.90 20.46 -41.16
C GLY A 428 -15.95 21.74 -40.34
N GLU A 429 -16.10 22.89 -41.01
CA GLU A 429 -15.97 24.20 -40.37
C GLU A 429 -17.30 24.70 -39.80
N THR A 430 -17.29 25.05 -38.50
CA THR A 430 -18.00 26.23 -38.00
C THR A 430 -17.05 26.96 -37.04
N GLY A 431 -16.67 28.22 -37.26
CA GLY A 431 -17.07 29.09 -38.36
C GLY A 431 -17.06 30.57 -37.97
N TRP A 432 -16.02 31.03 -37.25
CA TRP A 432 -15.89 32.43 -36.83
C TRP A 432 -14.49 32.93 -37.13
N ARG A 433 -14.37 33.72 -38.21
CA ARG A 433 -13.24 34.63 -38.43
C ARG A 433 -13.69 36.04 -38.07
N PHE A 434 -12.73 36.85 -37.61
CA PHE A 434 -12.70 38.26 -37.95
C PHE A 434 -11.42 38.49 -38.76
N ASP A 435 -11.58 38.67 -40.09
CA ASP A 435 -10.52 39.15 -40.97
C ASP A 435 -10.67 40.67 -41.13
N SER A 436 -9.60 41.44 -40.87
CA SER A 436 -9.28 42.68 -41.62
C SER A 436 -7.97 43.31 -41.13
N ALA A 437 -7.24 44.10 -41.93
CA ALA A 437 -7.05 44.06 -43.39
C ALA A 437 -5.86 44.94 -43.80
N ALA A 438 -4.99 44.43 -44.68
CA ALA A 438 -4.03 45.18 -45.50
C ALA A 438 -3.68 44.26 -46.70
N SER A 439 -4.20 44.50 -47.91
CA SER A 439 -3.61 45.35 -48.97
C SER A 439 -2.21 44.87 -49.40
N GLU A 440 -1.90 44.56 -50.67
CA GLU A 440 -2.48 44.89 -51.99
C GLU A 440 -2.27 43.66 -52.95
N GLY A 441 -2.77 43.53 -54.18
CA GLY A 441 -3.70 44.32 -55.01
C GLY A 441 -3.59 43.96 -56.51
N GLY A 442 -4.66 43.40 -57.12
CA GLY A 442 -4.77 43.10 -58.57
C GLY A 442 -4.01 41.84 -59.08
N ALA A 443 -4.23 41.34 -60.30
CA ALA A 443 -5.27 41.58 -61.32
C ALA A 443 -5.23 40.47 -62.42
N GLY A 444 -6.27 40.34 -63.26
CA GLY A 444 -6.38 39.43 -64.42
C GLY A 444 -7.10 38.10 -64.08
N GLU A 445 -8.32 37.81 -64.56
CA GLU A 445 -8.83 37.61 -65.94
C GLU A 445 -8.48 36.22 -66.55
N ALA A 446 -9.48 35.31 -66.63
CA ALA A 446 -9.90 34.59 -67.85
C ALA A 446 -10.99 33.52 -67.58
N ASP A 447 -12.17 33.76 -68.14
CA ASP A 447 -13.23 32.78 -68.53
C ASP A 447 -13.06 32.54 -70.06
N PRO A 448 -13.80 31.68 -70.81
CA PRO A 448 -14.79 30.64 -70.46
C PRO A 448 -14.58 29.26 -71.12
N GLY A 449 -15.49 28.31 -70.81
CA GLY A 449 -15.98 27.29 -71.75
C GLY A 449 -15.68 25.82 -71.43
N GLU A 450 -16.49 24.84 -71.84
CA GLU A 450 -17.80 24.90 -72.53
C GLU A 450 -18.50 23.51 -72.50
N SER A 451 -19.85 23.44 -72.48
CA SER A 451 -20.67 22.36 -73.10
C SER A 451 -20.63 20.90 -72.52
N GLN A 452 -21.68 20.03 -72.51
CA GLN A 452 -23.10 20.09 -72.95
C GLN A 452 -23.96 18.87 -72.48
N PHE A 453 -25.30 19.05 -72.56
CA PHE A 453 -26.38 18.07 -72.90
C PHE A 453 -27.03 17.03 -71.93
N SER A 454 -28.39 17.06 -71.95
CA SER A 454 -29.41 16.03 -71.55
C SER A 454 -29.42 15.49 -70.10
N GLY A 455 -30.55 15.16 -69.46
CA GLY A 455 -31.98 15.03 -69.88
C GLY A 455 -32.54 13.63 -69.51
N ALA A 456 -33.80 13.40 -69.13
CA ALA A 456 -34.96 14.28 -68.89
C ALA A 456 -36.04 13.54 -68.05
N GLU A 457 -37.07 14.27 -67.57
CA GLU A 457 -38.45 13.79 -67.21
C GLU A 457 -38.63 12.74 -66.07
N ALA A 458 -39.76 12.63 -65.35
CA ALA A 458 -40.87 13.56 -65.04
C ALA A 458 -41.79 12.98 -63.93
N ASP A 459 -42.70 13.82 -63.41
CA ASP A 459 -44.03 13.53 -62.81
C ASP A 459 -44.19 12.63 -61.55
N GLU A 460 -45.33 12.67 -60.84
CA GLU A 460 -46.06 13.80 -60.23
C GLU A 460 -47.07 13.25 -59.18
N ALA A 461 -47.52 14.09 -58.23
CA ALA A 461 -48.72 13.94 -57.38
C ALA A 461 -48.86 12.70 -56.45
N GLY A 462 -49.61 12.75 -55.34
CA GLY A 462 -50.22 13.91 -54.66
C GLY A 462 -51.42 13.55 -53.77
N ALA A 463 -51.63 14.35 -52.71
CA ALA A 463 -52.90 14.58 -51.98
C ALA A 463 -53.58 13.42 -51.19
N ALA A 464 -54.46 13.67 -50.19
CA ALA A 464 -54.62 14.77 -49.21
C ALA A 464 -55.76 14.47 -48.17
N VAL A 465 -55.86 15.34 -47.15
CA VAL A 465 -57.05 15.73 -46.30
C VAL A 465 -57.83 14.73 -45.40
N GLY A 466 -58.37 15.30 -44.32
CA GLY A 466 -59.28 14.69 -43.31
C GLY A 466 -58.75 14.91 -41.86
N LEU A 467 -58.96 16.04 -41.16
CA LEU A 467 -60.21 16.67 -40.69
C LEU A 467 -61.02 15.72 -39.76
N SER A 468 -61.45 16.07 -38.54
CA SER A 468 -61.36 17.32 -37.73
C SER A 468 -61.59 17.00 -36.22
N GLU A 469 -61.87 17.85 -35.21
CA GLU A 469 -62.36 19.25 -35.05
C GLU A 469 -62.02 19.81 -33.61
N THR A 470 -62.52 21.01 -33.26
CA THR A 470 -62.82 21.72 -31.95
C THR A 470 -62.50 21.13 -30.55
N GLU A 471 -62.42 21.89 -29.43
CA GLU A 471 -62.60 23.33 -29.03
C GLU A 471 -61.60 23.61 -27.85
N MET A 472 -60.88 24.73 -27.68
CA MET A 472 -61.16 26.20 -27.59
C MET A 472 -61.66 26.73 -26.22
N ASP A 473 -60.78 27.47 -25.51
CA ASP A 473 -60.93 28.79 -24.84
C ASP A 473 -59.62 29.09 -24.06
N GLU A 474 -58.85 30.17 -24.32
CA GLU A 474 -58.96 31.56 -23.81
C GLU A 474 -58.54 31.71 -22.31
N THR A 475 -57.74 32.69 -21.86
CA THR A 475 -57.31 34.01 -22.38
C THR A 475 -55.82 34.37 -22.10
N GLU A 476 -55.25 35.29 -22.89
CA GLU A 476 -54.38 36.49 -22.58
C GLU A 476 -53.59 36.63 -21.25
N THR A 477 -52.45 37.37 -21.13
CA THR A 477 -51.76 38.37 -22.02
C THR A 477 -50.25 38.52 -21.66
N GLU A 478 -49.43 39.00 -22.62
CA GLU A 478 -48.11 39.71 -22.49
C GLU A 478 -46.95 39.10 -21.66
N ALA A 479 -45.67 39.52 -21.77
CA ALA A 479 -44.81 39.89 -22.92
C ALA A 479 -43.35 40.05 -22.40
N GLY A 480 -42.33 39.69 -23.19
CA GLY A 480 -40.93 40.12 -22.96
C GLY A 480 -39.84 39.03 -22.89
N GLU A 481 -38.91 39.13 -23.82
CA GLU A 481 -37.54 38.57 -23.84
C GLU A 481 -36.57 39.74 -24.17
N PRO A 482 -35.24 39.65 -24.00
CA PRO A 482 -34.43 38.67 -23.24
C PRO A 482 -33.38 39.36 -22.32
N GLU A 483 -32.48 38.58 -21.71
CA GLU A 483 -31.03 38.86 -21.61
C GLU A 483 -30.29 37.57 -21.18
N ALA A 484 -28.99 37.45 -21.42
CA ALA A 484 -28.32 36.14 -21.57
C ALA A 484 -27.18 35.83 -20.57
N GLY A 485 -27.04 34.54 -20.19
CA GLY A 485 -25.90 34.04 -19.40
C GLY A 485 -25.83 32.51 -19.29
N GLU A 486 -24.61 31.98 -19.33
CA GLU A 486 -24.23 30.54 -19.19
C GLU A 486 -24.75 29.57 -20.28
N TRP A 487 -23.89 29.23 -21.24
CA TRP A 487 -24.11 28.17 -22.23
C TRP A 487 -23.57 26.81 -21.76
N GLU A 488 -24.40 25.78 -21.83
CA GLU A 488 -24.05 24.42 -21.40
C GLU A 488 -23.02 23.73 -22.30
N LEU A 489 -22.26 22.80 -21.71
CA LEU A 489 -21.49 21.79 -22.45
C LEU A 489 -21.87 20.38 -21.96
N ALA A 490 -23.09 19.98 -22.32
CA ALA A 490 -23.61 18.64 -22.11
C ALA A 490 -23.30 17.70 -23.31
N ALA A 491 -23.54 16.40 -23.13
CA ALA A 491 -23.53 15.35 -24.15
C ALA A 491 -22.19 15.01 -24.86
N ALA A 492 -21.28 14.35 -24.12
CA ALA A 492 -20.26 13.46 -24.70
C ALA A 492 -19.77 12.37 -23.71
N GLU A 493 -20.68 11.64 -23.06
CA GLU A 493 -20.32 10.51 -22.18
C GLU A 493 -20.14 9.19 -22.95
N ALA A 494 -18.93 8.61 -22.93
CA ALA A 494 -18.70 7.18 -23.12
C ALA A 494 -17.31 6.74 -22.61
N GLU A 495 -17.29 5.86 -21.61
CA GLU A 495 -16.25 4.86 -21.31
C GLU A 495 -14.75 5.26 -21.43
N ALA A 496 -14.18 5.75 -20.33
CA ALA A 496 -12.73 5.72 -20.07
C ALA A 496 -12.45 5.20 -18.65
N GLU A 497 -11.90 3.99 -18.51
CA GLU A 497 -11.72 3.33 -17.20
C GLU A 497 -10.61 3.96 -16.33
N ASP A 498 -10.98 4.36 -15.10
CA ASP A 498 -10.10 5.00 -14.11
C ASP A 498 -9.11 4.01 -13.44
N ILE A 499 -7.84 4.10 -13.83
CA ILE A 499 -6.73 3.32 -13.25
C ILE A 499 -5.93 4.12 -12.18
N GLY A 500 -6.63 4.53 -11.12
CA GLY A 500 -6.09 5.41 -10.06
C GLY A 500 -4.90 4.88 -9.23
N GLU A 501 -4.10 5.83 -8.71
CA GLU A 501 -2.86 5.64 -7.92
C GLU A 501 -2.96 4.55 -6.82
N HIS A 502 -2.15 3.48 -6.94
CA HIS A 502 -2.06 2.44 -5.90
C HIS A 502 -1.34 2.93 -4.63
N GLU A 503 -1.85 2.59 -3.45
CA GLU A 503 -1.08 2.77 -2.20
C GLU A 503 -0.11 1.62 -1.99
N VAL A 504 1.10 1.96 -1.52
CA VAL A 504 2.11 0.99 -1.12
C VAL A 504 1.95 0.70 0.37
N PHE A 505 1.65 -0.56 0.68
CA PHE A 505 1.53 -1.07 2.05
C PHE A 505 2.91 -1.39 2.65
N PRO A 506 3.06 -1.49 3.99
CA PRO A 506 4.35 -1.76 4.67
C PRO A 506 5.15 -2.99 4.23
N SER A 507 4.56 -3.93 3.47
CA SER A 507 5.26 -5.05 2.84
C SER A 507 5.85 -4.76 1.45
N GLY A 508 5.71 -3.53 0.94
CA GLY A 508 5.93 -3.19 -0.47
C GLY A 508 4.80 -3.65 -1.41
N ALA A 509 3.71 -4.21 -0.87
CA ALA A 509 2.55 -4.61 -1.68
C ALA A 509 1.72 -3.41 -2.14
N THR A 510 1.10 -3.54 -3.31
CA THR A 510 0.04 -2.69 -3.83
C THR A 510 -1.27 -3.48 -3.90
N LEU A 511 -2.42 -2.80 -3.98
CA LEU A 511 -3.72 -3.43 -4.24
C LEU A 511 -4.40 -2.74 -5.42
N THR A 512 -5.06 -3.54 -6.26
CA THR A 512 -5.84 -3.05 -7.40
C THR A 512 -7.02 -2.21 -6.91
N THR A 513 -7.18 -1.02 -7.45
CA THR A 513 -8.33 -0.14 -7.19
C THR A 513 -9.57 -0.66 -7.93
N THR A 514 -10.77 -0.32 -7.45
CA THR A 514 -12.03 -0.77 -8.07
C THR A 514 -13.17 0.20 -7.80
N THR A 515 -14.08 0.33 -8.76
CA THR A 515 -15.29 1.15 -8.63
C THR A 515 -16.35 0.46 -7.76
N GLY A 516 -17.34 1.22 -7.28
CA GLY A 516 -18.43 0.69 -6.48
C GLY A 516 -19.37 1.78 -5.98
N LYS A 517 -20.46 1.39 -5.32
CA LYS A 517 -21.45 2.31 -4.73
C LYS A 517 -20.89 3.00 -3.48
N THR A 518 -20.39 4.22 -3.63
CA THR A 518 -19.66 4.97 -2.58
C THR A 518 -20.33 6.27 -2.12
N GLY A 519 -21.51 6.60 -2.66
CA GLY A 519 -22.31 7.77 -2.27
C GLY A 519 -22.82 7.71 -0.82
N LYS A 520 -23.41 8.81 -0.33
CA LYS A 520 -23.82 8.95 1.07
C LYS A 520 -24.89 7.91 1.44
N GLY A 521 -24.52 6.94 2.29
CA GLY A 521 -25.39 5.85 2.74
C GLY A 521 -25.33 4.58 1.88
N GLU A 522 -24.53 4.58 0.81
CA GLU A 522 -24.35 3.41 -0.06
C GLU A 522 -23.39 2.36 0.53
N GLU A 523 -23.30 1.18 -0.09
CA GLU A 523 -22.57 0.01 0.41
C GLU A 523 -21.12 0.28 0.82
N HIS A 524 -20.34 0.96 -0.02
CA HIS A 524 -18.94 1.30 0.21
C HIS A 524 -18.75 2.78 0.58
N TRP A 525 -19.80 3.43 1.11
CA TRP A 525 -19.70 4.80 1.62
C TRP A 525 -18.59 4.92 2.66
N ASP A 526 -17.79 5.97 2.55
CA ASP A 526 -16.84 6.38 3.57
C ASP A 526 -17.44 7.48 4.46
N PRO A 527 -17.96 7.15 5.66
CA PRO A 527 -18.60 8.10 6.54
C PRO A 527 -17.61 9.06 7.24
N ASN A 528 -16.30 8.92 7.02
CA ASN A 528 -15.28 9.80 7.59
C ASN A 528 -14.42 10.52 6.53
N ASN A 529 -14.72 10.34 5.23
CA ASN A 529 -13.99 10.94 4.12
C ASN A 529 -12.47 10.76 4.20
N SER A 530 -12.01 9.52 4.37
CA SER A 530 -10.60 9.16 4.59
C SER A 530 -9.69 9.37 3.37
N GLY A 531 -10.25 9.50 2.17
CA GLY A 531 -9.52 9.57 0.90
C GLY A 531 -8.89 8.24 0.46
N LEU A 532 -9.00 7.17 1.23
CA LEU A 532 -8.51 5.84 0.86
C LEU A 532 -9.36 5.28 -0.30
N PRO A 533 -8.76 4.80 -1.39
CA PRO A 533 -9.51 4.24 -2.51
C PRO A 533 -10.20 2.92 -2.10
N LEU A 534 -11.19 2.52 -2.89
CA LEU A 534 -11.80 1.20 -2.76
C LEU A 534 -10.93 0.20 -3.53
N TYR A 535 -10.50 -0.87 -2.87
CA TYR A 535 -9.68 -1.92 -3.46
C TYR A 535 -10.50 -3.14 -3.85
N ASP A 536 -10.11 -3.80 -4.93
CA ASP A 536 -10.41 -5.22 -5.08
C ASP A 536 -9.63 -5.99 -4.01
N THR A 537 -10.40 -6.67 -3.16
CA THR A 537 -9.95 -7.49 -2.03
C THR A 537 -10.52 -8.91 -2.13
N GLY A 538 -10.86 -9.29 -3.36
CA GLY A 538 -11.33 -10.60 -3.78
C GLY A 538 -10.40 -11.73 -3.38
N THR A 539 -10.96 -12.95 -3.36
CA THR A 539 -10.27 -14.16 -2.86
C THR A 539 -8.83 -14.35 -3.36
N ALA A 540 -8.53 -13.93 -4.61
CA ALA A 540 -7.19 -14.00 -5.21
C ALA A 540 -6.11 -13.18 -4.45
N VAL A 541 -6.46 -12.02 -3.88
CA VAL A 541 -5.51 -11.17 -3.15
C VAL A 541 -5.57 -11.34 -1.63
N ARG A 542 -6.55 -12.06 -1.07
CA ARG A 542 -6.72 -12.19 0.39
C ARG A 542 -5.49 -12.77 1.12
N ALA A 543 -4.70 -13.62 0.46
CA ALA A 543 -3.45 -14.16 1.02
C ALA A 543 -2.24 -13.20 0.91
N ARG A 544 -2.35 -12.09 0.17
CA ARG A 544 -1.27 -11.12 0.00
C ARG A 544 -0.98 -10.42 1.33
N LYS A 545 0.28 -10.43 1.74
CA LYS A 545 0.75 -9.71 2.94
C LYS A 545 0.81 -8.21 2.67
N LEU A 546 0.21 -7.41 3.55
CA LEU A 546 0.29 -5.95 3.59
C LEU A 546 1.32 -5.46 4.63
N ALA A 547 1.64 -6.31 5.61
CA ALA A 547 2.80 -6.19 6.50
C ALA A 547 3.39 -7.59 6.72
N PRO A 548 4.61 -7.74 7.27
CA PRO A 548 5.24 -9.04 7.50
C PRO A 548 4.35 -10.09 8.20
N ASN A 549 3.41 -9.64 9.04
CA ASN A 549 2.52 -10.50 9.82
C ASN A 549 1.02 -10.34 9.52
N PHE A 550 0.60 -9.50 8.57
CA PHE A 550 -0.82 -9.21 8.30
C PHE A 550 -1.15 -9.28 6.80
N THR A 551 -2.25 -9.94 6.49
CA THR A 551 -2.77 -10.18 5.13
C THR A 551 -4.01 -9.33 4.82
N VAL A 552 -4.29 -9.14 3.52
CA VAL A 552 -5.55 -8.53 3.04
C VAL A 552 -6.77 -9.20 3.70
N GLY A 553 -6.78 -10.54 3.76
CA GLY A 553 -7.89 -11.31 4.32
C GLY A 553 -8.22 -10.95 5.77
N GLU A 554 -7.19 -10.78 6.62
CA GLU A 554 -7.38 -10.36 8.01
C GLU A 554 -7.90 -8.92 8.11
N LEU A 555 -7.48 -8.02 7.20
CA LEU A 555 -7.89 -6.62 7.16
C LEU A 555 -9.31 -6.41 6.61
N VAL A 556 -9.86 -7.35 5.82
CA VAL A 556 -11.22 -7.23 5.23
C VAL A 556 -12.26 -8.15 5.87
N PHE A 557 -11.89 -8.88 6.92
CA PHE A 557 -12.79 -9.74 7.69
C PHE A 557 -13.53 -8.95 8.78
N SER A 558 -14.86 -8.95 8.77
CA SER A 558 -15.69 -8.38 9.85
C SER A 558 -16.98 -9.17 10.05
N GLY A 559 -17.22 -9.65 11.27
CA GLY A 559 -18.47 -10.33 11.65
C GLY A 559 -18.77 -11.54 10.77
N ASN A 560 -17.82 -12.49 10.73
CA ASN A 560 -17.80 -13.73 9.93
C ASN A 560 -17.74 -13.59 8.40
N GLN A 561 -17.83 -12.37 7.87
CA GLN A 561 -17.82 -12.10 6.43
C GLN A 561 -16.52 -11.41 6.02
N PHE A 562 -16.08 -11.67 4.79
CA PHE A 562 -15.00 -10.92 4.14
C PHE A 562 -15.63 -9.97 3.12
N ALA A 563 -15.22 -8.71 3.13
CA ALA A 563 -15.54 -7.82 2.03
C ALA A 563 -14.67 -8.16 0.81
N ASP A 564 -15.29 -8.37 -0.37
CA ASP A 564 -14.56 -8.47 -1.64
C ASP A 564 -14.14 -7.10 -2.18
N LYS A 565 -14.82 -6.02 -1.76
CA LYS A 565 -14.39 -4.63 -2.02
C LYS A 565 -14.27 -3.87 -0.71
N ALA A 566 -13.07 -3.36 -0.41
CA ALA A 566 -12.75 -2.77 0.89
C ALA A 566 -11.79 -1.58 0.80
N ARG A 567 -11.86 -0.66 1.76
CA ARG A 567 -10.82 0.33 2.02
C ARG A 567 -9.89 -0.23 3.08
N ILE A 568 -8.58 -0.09 2.93
CA ILE A 568 -7.59 -0.55 3.91
C ILE A 568 -6.52 0.53 4.05
N SER A 569 -6.37 1.11 5.24
CA SER A 569 -5.34 2.13 5.47
C SER A 569 -3.94 1.50 5.65
N PRO A 570 -2.93 1.91 4.87
CA PRO A 570 -1.52 1.53 5.12
C PRO A 570 -1.04 1.96 6.50
N ALA A 571 -1.55 3.07 7.03
CA ALA A 571 -1.24 3.55 8.38
C ALA A 571 -1.84 2.63 9.46
N LEU A 572 -3.05 2.09 9.27
CA LEU A 572 -3.62 1.05 10.15
C LEU A 572 -2.77 -0.22 10.10
N VAL A 573 -2.39 -0.67 8.90
CA VAL A 573 -1.55 -1.86 8.72
C VAL A 573 -0.19 -1.70 9.40
N ALA A 574 0.45 -0.53 9.28
CA ALA A 574 1.69 -0.20 9.98
C ALA A 574 1.50 -0.15 11.51
N ALA A 575 0.38 0.41 11.98
CA ALA A 575 0.04 0.48 13.40
C ALA A 575 -0.16 -0.91 14.02
N LEU A 576 -0.87 -1.81 13.32
CA LEU A 576 -1.08 -3.20 13.72
C LEU A 576 0.23 -3.98 13.79
N GLN A 577 1.15 -3.76 12.84
CA GLN A 577 2.49 -4.34 12.86
C GLN A 577 3.28 -3.84 14.10
N LYS A 578 3.33 -2.53 14.36
CA LYS A 578 3.95 -1.96 15.57
C LYS A 578 3.40 -2.54 16.87
N ILE A 579 2.07 -2.69 17.00
CA ILE A 579 1.44 -3.31 18.18
C ILE A 579 1.91 -4.76 18.34
N ARG A 580 1.94 -5.53 17.26
CA ARG A 580 2.38 -6.93 17.28
C ARG A 580 3.84 -7.06 17.72
N ASP A 581 4.71 -6.20 17.21
CA ASP A 581 6.14 -6.20 17.53
C ASP A 581 6.38 -5.75 18.99
N ARG A 582 5.64 -4.75 19.48
CA ARG A 582 5.64 -4.29 20.88
C ARG A 582 5.24 -5.38 21.87
N VAL A 583 4.30 -6.23 21.48
CA VAL A 583 3.69 -7.26 22.32
C VAL A 583 4.42 -8.62 22.20
N GLY A 584 5.12 -8.88 21.10
CA GLY A 584 5.87 -10.12 20.88
C GLY A 584 5.01 -11.38 20.72
N ARG A 585 3.70 -11.23 20.52
CA ARG A 585 2.72 -12.34 20.44
C ARG A 585 1.78 -12.13 19.24
N PRO A 586 1.13 -13.18 18.71
CA PRO A 586 0.19 -13.03 17.60
C PRO A 586 -1.01 -12.15 17.96
N VAL A 587 -1.02 -10.92 17.43
CA VAL A 587 -2.21 -10.07 17.31
C VAL A 587 -3.12 -10.69 16.24
N ARG A 588 -4.39 -10.93 16.60
CA ARG A 588 -5.45 -11.40 15.70
C ARG A 588 -6.49 -10.30 15.52
N ILE A 589 -6.80 -9.97 14.27
CA ILE A 589 -7.91 -9.07 13.93
C ILE A 589 -9.22 -9.87 14.03
N THR A 590 -10.18 -9.37 14.82
CA THR A 590 -11.53 -9.93 14.94
C THR A 590 -12.56 -9.16 14.11
N SER A 591 -12.27 -7.90 13.76
CA SER A 591 -13.03 -7.13 12.77
C SER A 591 -12.18 -6.00 12.18
N GLY A 592 -11.80 -6.13 10.91
CA GLY A 592 -11.17 -5.08 10.08
C GLY A 592 -12.20 -4.18 9.40
N TYR A 593 -12.07 -3.98 8.08
CA TYR A 593 -13.02 -3.22 7.27
C TYR A 593 -14.44 -3.80 7.34
N ARG A 594 -15.45 -2.92 7.36
CA ARG A 594 -16.87 -3.29 7.36
C ARG A 594 -17.63 -2.35 6.42
N SER A 595 -18.29 -2.87 5.39
CA SER A 595 -19.11 -2.06 4.47
C SER A 595 -20.19 -1.28 5.25
N TRP A 596 -20.64 -0.15 4.73
CA TRP A 596 -21.64 0.67 5.41
C TRP A 596 -22.97 -0.08 5.56
N GLN A 597 -23.40 -0.85 4.56
CA GLN A 597 -24.55 -1.76 4.65
C GLN A 597 -24.38 -2.79 5.79
N ARG A 598 -23.19 -3.40 5.93
CA ARG A 598 -22.90 -4.31 7.05
C ARG A 598 -22.87 -3.58 8.40
N ASN A 599 -22.43 -2.33 8.45
CA ASN A 599 -22.49 -1.47 9.63
C ASN A 599 -23.93 -1.15 10.03
N VAL A 600 -24.81 -0.81 9.07
CA VAL A 600 -26.25 -0.66 9.31
C VAL A 600 -26.85 -1.94 9.91
N ALA A 601 -26.54 -3.10 9.32
CA ALA A 601 -27.00 -4.39 9.81
C ALA A 601 -26.53 -4.73 11.24
N VAL A 602 -25.28 -4.42 11.60
CA VAL A 602 -24.77 -4.62 12.98
C VAL A 602 -25.54 -3.77 14.00
N TYR A 603 -25.90 -2.53 13.64
CA TYR A 603 -26.61 -1.62 14.53
C TYR A 603 -28.12 -1.88 14.62
N SER A 604 -28.76 -2.36 13.53
CA SER A 604 -30.18 -2.76 13.55
C SER A 604 -30.42 -4.12 14.23
N GLN A 605 -29.43 -5.02 14.22
CA GLN A 605 -29.48 -6.31 14.93
C GLN A 605 -29.23 -6.20 16.45
N ALA A 606 -28.85 -5.01 16.95
CA ALA A 606 -28.71 -4.77 18.37
C ALA A 606 -30.06 -4.88 19.11
N ARG A 607 -30.03 -5.17 20.43
CA ARG A 607 -31.21 -5.15 21.29
C ARG A 607 -30.99 -4.18 22.47
N PRO A 608 -31.79 -3.10 22.61
CA PRO A 608 -32.67 -2.55 21.58
C PRO A 608 -31.89 -2.12 20.30
N PRO A 609 -32.55 -2.01 19.13
CA PRO A 609 -31.92 -1.51 17.90
C PRO A 609 -31.33 -0.12 18.09
N LYS A 610 -30.22 0.18 17.41
CA LYS A 610 -29.48 1.43 17.56
C LYS A 610 -29.27 2.12 16.21
N LYS A 611 -29.13 3.45 16.22
CA LYS A 611 -28.76 4.21 15.02
C LYS A 611 -27.32 3.88 14.61
N PRO A 612 -27.02 3.59 13.33
CA PRO A 612 -25.66 3.29 12.86
C PRO A 612 -24.70 4.48 13.06
N THR A 613 -23.52 4.22 13.63
CA THR A 613 -22.47 5.25 13.80
C THR A 613 -21.62 5.41 12.54
N LEU A 614 -21.00 6.58 12.36
CA LEU A 614 -20.01 6.91 11.33
C LEU A 614 -18.66 6.17 11.55
N SER A 615 -18.71 4.83 11.53
CA SER A 615 -17.65 3.96 12.02
C SER A 615 -16.39 4.00 11.15
N ARG A 616 -15.21 4.12 11.78
CA ARG A 616 -13.89 4.10 11.11
C ARG A 616 -13.56 2.75 10.43
N HIS A 617 -14.30 1.67 10.75
CA HIS A 617 -14.25 0.41 9.99
C HIS A 617 -14.79 0.57 8.56
N CYS A 618 -15.81 1.43 8.34
CA CYS A 618 -16.34 1.73 7.00
C CYS A 618 -15.36 2.55 6.16
N SER A 619 -14.45 3.25 6.83
CA SER A 619 -13.37 4.02 6.23
C SER A 619 -12.08 3.22 6.08
N GLY A 620 -12.01 1.95 6.50
CA GLY A 620 -10.78 1.15 6.44
C GLY A 620 -9.67 1.58 7.40
N GLN A 621 -10.01 2.40 8.41
CA GLN A 621 -9.07 3.03 9.35
C GLN A 621 -9.08 2.42 10.75
N ALA A 622 -9.92 1.41 11.00
CA ALA A 622 -10.06 0.75 12.30
C ALA A 622 -9.95 -0.77 12.24
N ALA A 623 -9.45 -1.37 13.31
CA ALA A 623 -9.50 -2.80 13.55
C ALA A 623 -9.81 -3.11 15.03
N ASP A 624 -10.70 -4.07 15.27
CA ASP A 624 -10.85 -4.74 16.56
C ASP A 624 -9.82 -5.87 16.63
N ILE A 625 -9.01 -5.90 17.69
CA ILE A 625 -7.89 -6.83 17.85
C ILE A 625 -7.91 -7.56 19.20
N THR A 626 -7.43 -8.80 19.15
CA THR A 626 -7.22 -9.68 20.31
C THR A 626 -5.78 -10.17 20.35
N VAL A 627 -5.27 -10.41 21.56
CA VAL A 627 -4.04 -11.15 21.82
C VAL A 627 -4.35 -12.20 22.87
N ALA A 628 -3.97 -13.45 22.64
CA ALA A 628 -4.21 -14.52 23.58
C ALA A 628 -3.55 -14.20 24.94
N GLY A 629 -4.31 -14.28 26.05
CA GLY A 629 -3.79 -14.02 27.38
C GLY A 629 -3.31 -12.58 27.61
N MET A 630 -4.09 -11.59 27.16
CA MET A 630 -4.02 -10.17 27.53
C MET A 630 -5.44 -9.63 27.68
N SER A 631 -5.66 -8.66 28.58
CA SER A 631 -6.94 -7.94 28.62
C SER A 631 -7.01 -6.90 27.49
N GLY A 632 -8.22 -6.41 27.18
CA GLY A 632 -8.37 -5.29 26.26
C GLY A 632 -7.66 -4.02 26.74
N LEU A 633 -7.50 -3.84 28.06
CA LEU A 633 -6.75 -2.72 28.63
C LEU A 633 -5.24 -2.86 28.39
N ASP A 634 -4.68 -4.07 28.43
CA ASP A 634 -3.25 -4.28 28.19
C ASP A 634 -2.90 -4.11 26.70
N ILE A 635 -3.80 -4.56 25.82
CA ILE A 635 -3.67 -4.34 24.37
C ILE A 635 -3.79 -2.83 24.07
N ALA A 636 -4.71 -2.13 24.74
CA ALA A 636 -4.86 -0.68 24.64
C ALA A 636 -3.60 0.08 25.11
N LYS A 637 -3.01 -0.30 26.26
CA LYS A 637 -1.74 0.26 26.74
C LYS A 637 -0.60 0.03 25.74
N ALA A 638 -0.49 -1.19 25.19
CA ALA A 638 0.51 -1.52 24.18
C ALA A 638 0.34 -0.74 22.86
N ALA A 639 -0.89 -0.38 22.48
CA ALA A 639 -1.13 0.52 21.34
C ALA A 639 -0.70 1.97 21.65
N VAL A 640 -1.03 2.47 22.83
CA VAL A 640 -0.61 3.81 23.32
C VAL A 640 0.91 3.95 23.43
N ASP A 641 1.63 2.87 23.77
CA ASP A 641 3.10 2.85 23.85
C ASP A 641 3.80 3.14 22.51
N VAL A 642 3.25 2.67 21.37
CA VAL A 642 3.97 2.69 20.06
C VAL A 642 3.31 3.50 18.96
N LEU A 643 2.09 3.98 19.18
CA LEU A 643 1.35 4.82 18.23
C LEU A 643 1.16 6.26 18.74
N GLY A 644 1.57 6.54 19.98
CA GLY A 644 1.45 7.87 20.58
C GLY A 644 -0.01 8.28 20.78
N ASP A 645 -0.32 9.53 20.46
CA ASP A 645 -1.61 10.16 20.72
C ASP A 645 -2.48 10.31 19.46
N GLY A 646 -2.02 9.86 18.29
CA GLY A 646 -2.72 9.99 17.01
C GLY A 646 -3.86 8.99 16.77
N ILE A 647 -4.34 8.30 17.82
CA ILE A 647 -5.22 7.13 17.71
C ILE A 647 -6.51 7.24 18.53
N GLY A 648 -7.53 6.54 18.05
CA GLY A 648 -8.69 6.15 18.85
C GLY A 648 -8.50 4.77 19.46
N VAL A 649 -8.92 4.58 20.72
CA VAL A 649 -8.82 3.31 21.44
C VAL A 649 -10.11 3.00 22.20
N GLY A 650 -10.73 1.86 21.88
CA GLY A 650 -11.91 1.35 22.57
C GLY A 650 -11.58 0.12 23.41
N ILE A 651 -11.71 0.20 24.73
CA ILE A 651 -11.31 -0.88 25.65
C ILE A 651 -12.46 -1.90 25.78
N GLY A 652 -12.28 -3.12 25.27
CA GLY A 652 -13.14 -4.27 25.57
C GLY A 652 -12.58 -5.11 26.73
N ALA A 653 -13.31 -6.16 27.13
CA ALA A 653 -12.83 -7.07 28.18
C ALA A 653 -11.59 -7.88 27.73
N GLY A 654 -11.69 -8.57 26.58
CA GLY A 654 -10.61 -9.38 25.99
C GLY A 654 -10.13 -8.92 24.61
N PHE A 655 -10.53 -7.72 24.18
CA PHE A 655 -10.16 -7.12 22.89
C PHE A 655 -9.96 -5.61 23.03
N ALA A 656 -9.21 -5.00 22.12
CA ALA A 656 -9.16 -3.55 21.96
C ALA A 656 -9.56 -3.16 20.54
N HIS A 657 -10.35 -2.11 20.42
CA HIS A 657 -10.52 -1.38 19.16
C HIS A 657 -9.35 -0.40 19.01
N VAL A 658 -8.72 -0.34 17.83
CA VAL A 658 -7.67 0.63 17.50
C VAL A 658 -7.96 1.24 16.14
N ASP A 659 -7.93 2.58 16.04
CA ASP A 659 -8.12 3.28 14.77
C ASP A 659 -7.23 4.51 14.58
N VAL A 660 -6.84 4.75 13.32
CA VAL A 660 -5.93 5.84 12.91
C VAL A 660 -6.70 7.09 12.51
N ARG A 661 -7.11 7.87 13.52
CA ARG A 661 -7.90 9.11 13.36
C ARG A 661 -7.12 10.43 13.49
N GLY A 662 -5.81 10.38 13.75
CA GLY A 662 -4.92 11.55 13.87
C GLY A 662 -5.06 12.35 15.17
N LYS A 663 -5.91 11.93 16.12
CA LYS A 663 -6.12 12.59 17.42
C LYS A 663 -6.55 11.61 18.50
N TRP A 664 -6.25 11.92 19.76
CA TRP A 664 -6.60 11.04 20.88
C TRP A 664 -8.12 10.89 21.01
N THR A 665 -8.60 9.67 21.22
CA THR A 665 -9.94 9.42 21.75
C THR A 665 -9.95 8.09 22.48
N VAL A 666 -10.58 8.03 23.66
CA VAL A 666 -10.73 6.80 24.43
C VAL A 666 -12.19 6.55 24.79
N TRP A 667 -12.62 5.30 24.71
CA TRP A 667 -13.91 4.82 25.22
C TRP A 667 -13.79 3.37 25.68
N THR A 668 -14.89 2.77 26.13
CA THR A 668 -14.95 1.39 26.61
C THR A 668 -16.22 0.69 26.17
N TYR A 669 -16.13 -0.63 26.01
CA TYR A 669 -17.26 -1.55 25.80
C TYR A 669 -17.62 -2.31 27.09
N ILE A 670 -16.86 -2.09 28.18
CA ILE A 670 -17.13 -2.65 29.51
C ILE A 670 -18.15 -1.76 30.22
N SER A 671 -19.20 -2.35 30.77
CA SER A 671 -20.27 -1.63 31.47
C SER A 671 -19.89 -1.20 32.89
N GLY A 672 -20.51 -0.11 33.36
CA GLY A 672 -20.42 0.36 34.75
C GLY A 672 -19.03 0.81 35.19
N ALA A 673 -18.79 0.76 36.51
CA ALA A 673 -17.57 1.27 37.14
C ALA A 673 -16.28 0.61 36.62
N ALA A 674 -16.33 -0.67 36.23
CA ALA A 674 -15.17 -1.37 35.66
C ALA A 674 -14.70 -0.75 34.34
N GLY A 675 -15.63 -0.29 33.49
CA GLY A 675 -15.30 0.42 32.25
C GLY A 675 -14.70 1.80 32.52
N ALA A 676 -15.28 2.57 33.45
CA ALA A 676 -14.75 3.87 33.86
C ALA A 676 -13.33 3.76 34.43
N ALA A 677 -13.09 2.75 35.29
CA ALA A 677 -11.77 2.46 35.85
C ALA A 677 -10.74 2.08 34.77
N ALA A 678 -11.13 1.30 33.76
CA ALA A 678 -10.24 0.96 32.65
C ALA A 678 -9.85 2.19 31.79
N VAL A 679 -10.80 3.09 31.51
CA VAL A 679 -10.53 4.36 30.81
C VAL A 679 -9.62 5.28 31.64
N ALA A 680 -9.86 5.38 32.95
CA ALA A 680 -9.01 6.14 33.86
C ALA A 680 -7.58 5.59 33.90
N GLN A 681 -7.41 4.26 34.00
CA GLN A 681 -6.10 3.61 33.96
C GLN A 681 -5.37 3.81 32.63
N LEU A 682 -6.08 3.80 31.48
CA LEU A 682 -5.44 4.06 30.19
C LEU A 682 -5.00 5.52 30.04
N ASN A 683 -5.82 6.48 30.52
CA ASN A 683 -5.43 7.90 30.53
C ASN A 683 -4.26 8.17 31.49
N ALA A 684 -4.23 7.54 32.66
CA ALA A 684 -3.11 7.62 33.59
C ALA A 684 -1.83 7.00 32.99
N HIS A 685 -1.92 5.86 32.32
CA HIS A 685 -0.80 5.27 31.57
C HIS A 685 -0.32 6.20 30.45
N ARG A 686 -1.25 6.76 29.66
CA ARG A 686 -0.97 7.73 28.59
C ARG A 686 -0.19 8.96 29.11
N ALA A 687 -0.59 9.52 30.24
CA ALA A 687 0.06 10.67 30.87
C ALA A 687 1.39 10.30 31.58
N GLY A 688 1.50 9.09 32.13
CA GLY A 688 2.69 8.59 32.81
C GLY A 688 3.86 8.19 31.90
N ARG A 689 3.64 8.12 30.58
CA ARG A 689 4.73 7.94 29.60
C ARG A 689 5.68 9.15 29.62
N LYS A 690 6.78 9.05 30.36
CA LYS A 690 8.03 9.69 29.89
C LYS A 690 8.30 9.15 28.49
N ALA A 691 8.68 10.03 27.55
CA ALA A 691 8.93 9.63 26.17
C ALA A 691 9.97 8.52 26.13
N ALA A 692 9.56 7.31 25.72
CA ALA A 692 10.50 6.28 25.34
C ALA A 692 11.31 6.82 24.15
N PRO A 693 12.64 6.61 24.10
CA PRO A 693 13.39 6.90 22.88
C PRO A 693 12.69 6.20 21.71
N ALA A 694 12.43 6.93 20.63
CA ALA A 694 11.93 6.31 19.41
C ALA A 694 12.88 5.14 19.07
N PRO A 695 12.36 3.95 18.73
CA PRO A 695 13.21 2.81 18.40
C PRO A 695 14.06 3.21 17.18
N VAL A 696 15.33 3.51 17.43
CA VAL A 696 16.27 3.97 16.41
C VAL A 696 16.23 2.92 15.29
N PRO A 697 15.84 3.30 14.06
CA PRO A 697 15.88 2.36 12.95
C PRO A 697 17.31 1.86 12.85
N ALA A 698 17.53 0.56 13.06
CA ALA A 698 18.85 -0.03 12.87
C ALA A 698 19.31 0.33 11.45
N PRO A 699 20.53 0.89 11.28
CA PRO A 699 20.92 1.52 10.03
C PRO A 699 20.75 0.51 8.89
N GLN A 700 19.76 0.76 8.04
CA GLN A 700 19.43 -0.06 6.87
C GLN A 700 20.54 0.14 5.84
N THR A 701 21.65 -0.55 6.03
CA THR A 701 22.78 -0.48 5.11
C THR A 701 22.38 -1.07 3.75
N SER A 702 23.17 -0.77 2.72
CA SER A 702 22.88 -1.16 1.35
C SER A 702 22.61 -2.65 1.15
N ASP A 703 23.21 -3.55 1.94
CA ASP A 703 23.00 -5.00 1.80
C ASP A 703 21.66 -5.45 2.40
N ARG A 704 21.36 -5.16 3.68
CA ARG A 704 20.01 -5.34 4.27
C ARG A 704 18.91 -4.71 3.42
N ALA A 705 19.05 -3.43 3.07
CA ALA A 705 18.05 -2.69 2.30
C ALA A 705 17.80 -3.29 0.90
N ALA A 706 18.84 -3.84 0.26
CA ALA A 706 18.72 -4.49 -1.05
C ALA A 706 18.39 -6.00 -0.98
N GLY A 707 18.10 -6.56 0.20
CA GLY A 707 17.81 -7.98 0.37
C GLY A 707 19.01 -8.92 0.14
N ARG A 708 20.23 -8.41 0.32
CA ARG A 708 21.50 -9.10 0.04
C ARG A 708 22.16 -9.60 1.32
N VAL A 709 22.98 -10.64 1.21
CA VAL A 709 23.86 -11.13 2.28
C VAL A 709 25.17 -11.56 1.64
N VAL A 710 26.24 -10.78 1.83
CA VAL A 710 27.51 -10.97 1.12
C VAL A 710 28.60 -11.52 2.07
N ARG A 711 28.99 -12.79 1.90
CA ARG A 711 30.00 -13.43 2.78
C ARG A 711 31.39 -12.79 2.65
N GLY A 712 31.78 -12.31 1.47
CA GLY A 712 33.10 -11.71 1.23
C GLY A 712 34.29 -12.66 1.44
N THR A 713 35.50 -12.16 1.19
CA THR A 713 36.79 -12.88 1.30
C THR A 713 37.76 -12.17 2.23
N PHE A 714 38.74 -12.88 2.77
CA PHE A 714 39.60 -12.39 3.85
C PHE A 714 40.95 -13.15 3.91
N SER A 715 41.95 -12.61 4.64
CA SER A 715 43.35 -13.09 4.52
C SER A 715 44.23 -13.03 5.79
N ARG A 716 43.80 -12.39 6.88
CA ARG A 716 44.59 -12.21 8.13
C ARG A 716 43.65 -12.13 9.33
N CYS A 717 43.96 -12.71 10.49
CA CYS A 717 43.03 -12.68 11.63
C CYS A 717 42.59 -11.26 12.03
N ALA A 718 41.34 -11.14 12.49
CA ALA A 718 40.85 -10.02 13.27
C ALA A 718 41.47 -10.03 14.70
N THR A 719 41.31 -8.93 15.43
CA THR A 719 41.78 -8.76 16.81
C THR A 719 40.84 -9.35 17.87
N GLY A 720 39.64 -9.80 17.49
CA GLY A 720 38.64 -10.36 18.39
C GLY A 720 37.32 -10.69 17.68
N GLU A 721 36.31 -11.09 18.45
CA GLU A 721 34.95 -11.29 17.93
C GLU A 721 34.31 -9.97 17.48
N GLN A 722 33.48 -10.05 16.44
CA GLN A 722 32.76 -8.91 15.89
C GLN A 722 31.42 -8.71 16.62
N PRO A 723 30.88 -7.47 16.73
CA PRO A 723 29.68 -7.18 17.52
C PRO A 723 28.47 -8.07 17.24
N GLY A 724 28.21 -8.42 15.98
CA GLY A 724 27.12 -9.33 15.59
C GLY A 724 27.32 -10.78 16.02
N ALA A 725 28.56 -11.27 16.02
CA ALA A 725 28.88 -12.62 16.49
C ALA A 725 28.65 -12.73 18.00
N ARG A 726 29.11 -11.72 18.76
CA ARG A 726 28.80 -11.59 20.20
C ARG A 726 27.29 -11.50 20.44
N ALA A 727 26.57 -10.64 19.73
CA ALA A 727 25.13 -10.45 19.90
C ALA A 727 24.32 -11.75 19.66
N MET A 728 24.66 -12.53 18.63
CA MET A 728 24.05 -13.84 18.37
C MET A 728 24.40 -14.85 19.48
N ALA A 729 25.68 -14.94 19.85
CA ALA A 729 26.13 -15.84 20.92
C ALA A 729 25.44 -15.53 22.25
N ASP A 730 25.26 -14.25 22.58
CA ASP A 730 24.55 -13.81 23.78
C ASP A 730 23.04 -14.07 23.69
N GLN A 731 22.41 -13.96 22.51
CA GLN A 731 21.01 -14.36 22.36
C GLN A 731 20.84 -15.87 22.59
N TRP A 732 21.71 -16.71 22.02
CA TRP A 732 21.69 -18.15 22.25
C TRP A 732 21.89 -18.51 23.73
N ARG A 733 22.89 -17.90 24.39
CA ARG A 733 23.12 -18.04 25.84
C ARG A 733 21.86 -17.67 26.65
N ARG A 734 21.22 -16.53 26.35
CA ARG A 734 19.99 -16.08 27.04
C ARG A 734 18.77 -16.98 26.80
N LEU A 735 18.60 -17.52 25.58
CA LEU A 735 17.42 -18.33 25.23
C LEU A 735 17.55 -19.81 25.60
N THR A 736 18.77 -20.34 25.76
CA THR A 736 18.99 -21.78 25.99
C THR A 736 19.80 -22.13 27.24
N GLY A 737 20.52 -21.17 27.82
CA GLY A 737 21.54 -21.41 28.85
C GLY A 737 22.80 -22.10 28.33
N ARG A 738 22.96 -22.28 27.01
CA ARG A 738 24.03 -23.09 26.41
C ARG A 738 25.23 -22.26 25.97
N GLN A 739 26.38 -22.93 25.86
CA GLN A 739 27.62 -22.33 25.40
C GLN A 739 27.52 -21.89 23.93
N ALA A 740 28.29 -20.87 23.60
CA ALA A 740 28.50 -20.39 22.24
C ALA A 740 29.97 -19.96 22.11
N GLY A 741 30.67 -20.48 21.10
CA GLY A 741 32.02 -20.03 20.71
C GLY A 741 31.94 -19.01 19.57
N THR A 742 32.86 -18.05 19.52
CA THR A 742 32.85 -16.97 18.52
C THR A 742 34.23 -16.78 17.88
N PHE A 743 35.20 -16.22 18.60
CA PHE A 743 36.53 -15.93 18.07
C PHE A 743 37.58 -16.97 18.46
N ASN A 744 38.35 -17.42 17.46
CA ASN A 744 39.50 -18.31 17.64
C ASN A 744 40.46 -18.16 16.44
N CYS A 745 41.40 -17.20 16.56
CA CYS A 745 42.50 -17.07 15.61
C CYS A 745 43.53 -18.19 15.79
N ARG A 746 43.51 -19.15 14.87
CA ARG A 746 44.55 -20.18 14.71
C ARG A 746 44.73 -20.50 13.22
N LYS A 747 45.91 -21.02 12.86
CA LYS A 747 46.10 -21.65 11.54
C LYS A 747 45.35 -22.98 11.49
N THR A 748 44.81 -23.30 10.32
CA THR A 748 44.24 -24.60 9.97
C THR A 748 45.31 -25.53 9.37
N GLU A 749 44.97 -26.79 9.15
CA GLU A 749 45.83 -27.78 8.47
C GLU A 749 46.23 -27.34 7.04
N SER A 750 45.39 -26.53 6.37
CA SER A 750 45.69 -25.88 5.09
C SER A 750 46.55 -24.62 5.18
N GLY A 751 47.11 -24.30 6.36
CA GLY A 751 47.97 -23.12 6.60
C GLY A 751 47.24 -21.78 6.69
N THR A 752 46.01 -21.70 6.18
CA THR A 752 45.11 -20.53 6.24
C THR A 752 44.58 -20.26 7.66
N PRO A 753 44.22 -19.01 7.99
CA PRO A 753 43.50 -18.71 9.22
C PRO A 753 42.13 -19.42 9.31
N SER A 754 41.73 -19.78 10.53
CA SER A 754 40.36 -20.21 10.87
C SER A 754 39.34 -19.12 10.54
N LEU A 755 38.12 -19.49 10.13
CA LEU A 755 36.99 -18.55 9.93
C LEU A 755 36.58 -17.86 11.25
N HIS A 756 36.70 -18.56 12.39
CA HIS A 756 36.58 -17.94 13.72
C HIS A 756 37.70 -16.93 14.01
N GLY A 757 38.81 -16.97 13.27
CA GLY A 757 39.84 -15.93 13.28
C GLY A 757 39.41 -14.64 12.59
N GLU A 758 38.30 -14.63 11.84
CA GLU A 758 37.66 -13.42 11.31
C GLU A 758 36.70 -12.78 12.32
N GLY A 759 36.39 -13.48 13.42
CA GLY A 759 35.51 -13.01 14.50
C GLY A 759 34.02 -12.96 14.19
N ARG A 760 33.59 -13.43 13.00
CA ARG A 760 32.20 -13.39 12.52
C ARG A 760 31.50 -14.75 12.41
N SER A 761 32.21 -15.82 12.75
CA SER A 761 31.68 -17.18 12.83
C SER A 761 31.26 -17.51 14.27
N ILE A 762 30.21 -18.33 14.45
CA ILE A 762 29.63 -18.65 15.76
C ILE A 762 29.28 -20.13 15.84
N ASP A 763 29.73 -20.81 16.91
CA ASP A 763 29.44 -22.21 17.22
C ASP A 763 28.44 -22.31 18.39
N LEU A 764 27.16 -22.44 18.09
CA LEU A 764 26.05 -22.46 19.05
C LEU A 764 25.82 -23.90 19.55
N HIS A 765 26.19 -24.20 20.80
CA HIS A 765 26.27 -25.59 21.29
C HIS A 765 24.90 -26.18 21.64
N GLY A 766 24.60 -27.36 21.10
CA GLY A 766 23.38 -28.14 21.33
C GLY A 766 23.44 -29.45 20.53
N ARG A 767 23.07 -30.58 21.14
CA ARG A 767 23.33 -31.90 20.56
C ARG A 767 22.14 -32.53 19.83
N VAL A 768 22.41 -33.15 18.68
CA VAL A 768 21.45 -33.92 17.87
C VAL A 768 20.94 -35.17 18.61
N ASP A 769 21.77 -35.78 19.46
CA ASP A 769 21.41 -36.97 20.26
C ASP A 769 20.57 -36.66 21.51
N ARG A 770 20.31 -35.37 21.78
CA ARG A 770 19.48 -34.89 22.91
C ARG A 770 18.21 -34.24 22.34
N PRO A 771 17.03 -34.88 22.38
CA PRO A 771 15.84 -34.41 21.66
C PRO A 771 15.44 -32.96 21.93
N ALA A 772 15.52 -32.50 23.19
CA ALA A 772 15.24 -31.11 23.55
C ALA A 772 16.27 -30.12 22.97
N GLU A 773 17.55 -30.47 22.96
CA GLU A 773 18.62 -29.62 22.42
C GLU A 773 18.54 -29.56 20.90
N LYS A 774 18.23 -30.70 20.26
CA LYS A 774 17.97 -30.76 18.83
C LYS A 774 16.77 -29.90 18.45
N ALA A 775 15.67 -29.96 19.19
CA ALA A 775 14.49 -29.11 18.94
C ALA A 775 14.79 -27.62 19.11
N GLN A 776 15.55 -27.23 20.15
CA GLN A 776 16.04 -25.86 20.35
C GLN A 776 16.92 -25.39 19.17
N ALA A 777 17.84 -26.23 18.71
CA ALA A 777 18.74 -25.94 17.60
C ALA A 777 18.00 -25.86 16.26
N ASP A 778 17.13 -26.83 15.95
CA ASP A 778 16.28 -26.84 14.74
C ASP A 778 15.41 -25.57 14.66
N ALA A 779 14.84 -25.13 15.79
CA ALA A 779 14.03 -23.92 15.86
C ALA A 779 14.84 -22.64 15.59
N TYR A 780 16.02 -22.50 16.21
CA TYR A 780 16.92 -21.36 15.98
C TYR A 780 17.43 -21.33 14.53
N VAL A 781 17.76 -22.50 13.98
CA VAL A 781 18.16 -22.66 12.57
C VAL A 781 17.04 -22.27 11.61
N ALA A 782 15.81 -22.73 11.83
CA ALA A 782 14.66 -22.35 10.99
C ALA A 782 14.36 -20.84 11.06
N TRP A 783 14.50 -20.23 12.24
CA TRP A 783 14.40 -18.78 12.42
C TRP A 783 15.53 -18.02 11.70
N MET A 784 16.78 -18.49 11.81
CA MET A 784 17.91 -17.91 11.09
C MET A 784 17.75 -17.97 9.57
N GLN A 785 17.28 -19.09 9.01
CA GLN A 785 16.97 -19.20 7.58
C GLN A 785 15.82 -18.26 7.17
N SER A 786 14.78 -18.13 7.99
CA SER A 786 13.61 -17.28 7.72
C SER A 786 13.91 -15.78 7.78
N ASN A 787 14.91 -15.37 8.56
CA ASN A 787 15.28 -13.97 8.77
C ASN A 787 16.69 -13.63 8.25
N ALA A 788 17.22 -14.45 7.33
CA ALA A 788 18.64 -14.43 6.95
C ALA A 788 19.16 -13.09 6.40
N VAL A 789 18.30 -12.26 5.79
CA VAL A 789 18.64 -10.89 5.36
C VAL A 789 18.82 -9.97 6.57
N GLU A 790 17.86 -9.93 7.48
CA GLU A 790 17.90 -9.01 8.63
C GLU A 790 18.98 -9.41 9.63
N LEU A 791 19.11 -10.72 9.88
CA LEU A 791 20.18 -11.30 10.71
C LEU A 791 21.54 -11.35 9.98
N GLN A 792 21.57 -11.11 8.66
CA GLN A 792 22.77 -11.19 7.81
C GLN A 792 23.52 -12.55 7.90
N VAL A 793 22.77 -13.66 7.94
CA VAL A 793 23.28 -15.03 8.02
C VAL A 793 23.68 -15.54 6.63
N ALA A 794 24.99 -15.66 6.39
CA ALA A 794 25.55 -16.01 5.09
C ALA A 794 25.69 -17.52 4.87
N TYR A 795 26.01 -18.27 5.93
CA TYR A 795 26.32 -19.71 5.89
C TYR A 795 25.89 -20.39 7.20
N LEU A 796 25.47 -21.65 7.12
CA LEU A 796 25.08 -22.49 8.26
C LEU A 796 25.58 -23.93 8.06
N ILE A 797 26.00 -24.58 9.14
CA ILE A 797 26.18 -26.04 9.22
C ILE A 797 25.46 -26.57 10.47
N TRP A 798 24.61 -27.58 10.30
CA TRP A 798 23.90 -28.26 11.39
C TRP A 798 23.59 -29.70 11.01
N ASN A 799 23.78 -30.64 11.94
CA ASN A 799 23.41 -32.04 11.80
C ASN A 799 23.86 -32.67 10.46
N HIS A 800 25.17 -32.61 10.16
CA HIS A 800 25.79 -33.13 8.94
C HIS A 800 25.26 -32.52 7.61
N ASN A 801 24.57 -31.38 7.68
CA ASN A 801 24.06 -30.63 6.54
C ASN A 801 24.54 -29.18 6.56
N GLN A 802 24.65 -28.57 5.38
CA GLN A 802 25.06 -27.18 5.17
C GLN A 802 24.01 -26.41 4.36
N TRP A 803 23.85 -25.14 4.67
CA TRP A 803 23.02 -24.18 3.95
C TRP A 803 23.78 -22.87 3.76
N SER A 804 23.40 -22.09 2.75
CA SER A 804 24.02 -20.78 2.49
C SER A 804 23.07 -19.85 1.77
N TRP A 805 23.14 -18.55 2.07
CA TRP A 805 22.30 -17.56 1.40
C TRP A 805 22.49 -17.59 -0.12
N ALA A 806 23.75 -17.64 -0.58
CA ALA A 806 24.09 -17.67 -2.00
C ALA A 806 23.47 -18.85 -2.77
N ARG A 807 23.21 -19.99 -2.10
CA ARG A 807 22.63 -21.21 -2.68
C ARG A 807 21.36 -21.65 -1.95
N ARG A 808 20.56 -20.67 -1.48
CA ARG A 808 19.36 -20.88 -0.66
C ARG A 808 18.22 -21.62 -1.39
N ALA A 809 18.12 -21.46 -2.70
CA ALA A 809 17.11 -22.10 -3.55
C ALA A 809 17.27 -23.64 -3.63
N GLU A 810 18.46 -24.16 -3.31
CA GLU A 810 18.73 -25.61 -3.27
C GLU A 810 18.41 -26.22 -1.89
N GLY A 811 18.00 -25.42 -0.90
CA GLY A 811 17.75 -25.89 0.47
C GLY A 811 19.01 -26.38 1.19
N TRP A 812 18.84 -27.42 2.02
CA TRP A 812 19.93 -28.08 2.74
C TRP A 812 20.67 -29.07 1.84
N ARG A 813 22.00 -29.06 1.92
CA ARG A 813 22.88 -30.02 1.22
C ARG A 813 23.68 -30.83 2.24
N PRO A 814 24.13 -32.05 1.90
CA PRO A 814 25.10 -32.77 2.72
C PRO A 814 26.36 -31.93 2.98
N TYR A 815 26.86 -31.93 4.22
CA TYR A 815 28.17 -31.41 4.57
C TYR A 815 29.18 -32.56 4.58
N GLY A 816 30.37 -32.35 4.00
CA GLY A 816 31.40 -33.38 3.80
C GLY A 816 32.70 -33.17 4.58
N GLY A 817 32.74 -32.21 5.50
CA GLY A 817 33.93 -31.95 6.33
C GLY A 817 34.04 -32.88 7.54
N ASN A 818 35.25 -32.97 8.11
CA ASN A 818 35.59 -33.92 9.18
C ASN A 818 34.74 -33.75 10.46
N ASN A 819 34.38 -32.52 10.83
CA ASN A 819 33.44 -32.28 11.92
C ASN A 819 31.99 -32.42 11.42
N LYS A 820 31.19 -33.26 12.06
CA LYS A 820 29.81 -33.56 11.66
C LYS A 820 28.79 -32.52 12.12
N HIS A 821 29.17 -31.56 12.97
CA HIS A 821 28.29 -30.50 13.49
C HIS A 821 27.01 -31.07 14.10
N ILE A 822 27.18 -32.08 14.97
CA ILE A 822 26.10 -32.82 15.66
C ILE A 822 25.96 -32.44 17.15
N ASP A 823 26.82 -31.53 17.61
CA ASP A 823 26.97 -31.02 18.98
C ASP A 823 26.94 -29.49 19.05
N HIS A 824 26.97 -28.81 17.90
CA HIS A 824 26.80 -27.38 17.74
C HIS A 824 26.26 -27.04 16.33
N ILE A 825 25.57 -25.91 16.21
CA ILE A 825 25.31 -25.23 14.93
C ILE A 825 26.51 -24.32 14.65
N HIS A 826 27.11 -24.41 13.47
CA HIS A 826 28.08 -23.42 13.00
C HIS A 826 27.38 -22.38 12.11
N VAL A 827 27.68 -21.10 12.30
CA VAL A 827 27.07 -19.95 11.61
C VAL A 827 28.16 -19.01 11.12
N ASP A 828 28.06 -18.50 9.89
CA ASP A 828 28.81 -17.30 9.48
C ASP A 828 27.88 -16.13 9.20
N LEU A 829 28.21 -14.97 9.74
CA LEU A 829 27.62 -13.70 9.34
C LEU A 829 28.33 -13.11 8.11
N SER A 830 27.59 -12.30 7.34
CA SER A 830 28.19 -11.36 6.39
C SER A 830 29.06 -10.35 7.12
N TRP A 831 29.91 -9.61 6.39
CA TRP A 831 30.65 -8.50 7.00
C TRP A 831 29.76 -7.35 7.47
N GLU A 832 28.55 -7.22 6.91
CA GLU A 832 27.53 -6.31 7.45
C GLU A 832 26.99 -6.83 8.79
N GLY A 833 26.52 -8.07 8.84
CA GLY A 833 25.95 -8.67 10.06
C GLY A 833 26.95 -8.73 11.21
N ALA A 834 28.22 -9.01 10.90
CA ALA A 834 29.31 -9.04 11.85
C ALA A 834 29.55 -7.68 12.52
N LYS A 835 29.57 -6.59 11.74
CA LYS A 835 29.82 -5.23 12.26
C LYS A 835 28.57 -4.59 12.85
N ASN A 836 27.43 -4.79 12.21
CA ASN A 836 26.15 -4.14 12.49
C ASN A 836 25.15 -5.20 13.00
N PRO A 837 25.09 -5.46 14.32
CA PRO A 837 24.20 -6.46 14.90
C PRO A 837 22.74 -6.12 14.62
N SER A 838 21.94 -7.13 14.24
CA SER A 838 20.50 -6.93 14.04
C SER A 838 19.80 -6.68 15.38
N PRO A 839 18.81 -5.75 15.46
CA PRO A 839 17.96 -5.60 16.64
C PRO A 839 17.19 -6.90 16.98
N LEU A 840 16.98 -7.80 16.01
CA LEU A 840 16.36 -9.11 16.26
C LEU A 840 17.15 -9.98 17.25
N PHE A 841 18.47 -9.75 17.46
CA PHE A 841 19.25 -10.44 18.48
C PHE A 841 18.85 -10.05 19.92
N SER A 842 18.06 -8.98 20.12
CA SER A 842 17.46 -8.65 21.41
C SER A 842 16.15 -9.41 21.68
N GLY A 843 15.46 -9.86 20.63
CA GLY A 843 14.11 -10.42 20.68
C GLY A 843 14.03 -11.91 21.01
N VAL A 844 12.79 -12.40 21.04
CA VAL A 844 12.46 -13.83 21.21
C VAL A 844 12.55 -14.60 19.90
N VAL A 845 12.83 -15.90 19.99
CA VAL A 845 12.79 -16.82 18.83
C VAL A 845 11.64 -17.81 19.00
N PRO A 846 10.79 -18.04 17.96
CA PRO A 846 9.73 -19.03 17.99
C PRO A 846 10.26 -20.43 18.33
N GLY A 847 9.58 -21.15 19.23
CA GLY A 847 10.01 -22.47 19.71
C GLY A 847 11.06 -22.46 20.83
N LEU A 848 11.54 -21.28 21.25
CA LEU A 848 12.59 -21.13 22.28
C LEU A 848 12.14 -20.39 23.55
N GLY A 849 10.84 -20.11 23.71
CA GLY A 849 10.29 -19.40 24.87
C GLY A 849 9.08 -20.09 25.50
N GLY A 850 9.30 -20.75 26.64
CA GLY A 850 8.25 -21.09 27.62
C GLY A 850 7.53 -22.44 27.43
N ALA A 851 7.95 -23.44 28.21
CA ALA A 851 7.32 -24.75 28.46
C ALA A 851 7.16 -25.72 27.24
N PRO A 852 7.29 -27.05 27.44
CA PRO A 852 7.16 -28.01 26.36
C PRO A 852 5.69 -28.32 26.02
N ALA A 853 5.35 -28.28 24.73
CA ALA A 853 4.16 -28.96 24.22
C ALA A 853 4.36 -30.49 24.30
N PRO A 854 3.28 -31.30 24.48
CA PRO A 854 3.40 -32.75 24.54
C PRO A 854 3.98 -33.32 23.24
N ALA A 855 4.89 -34.29 23.36
CA ALA A 855 5.64 -34.81 22.24
C ALA A 855 4.77 -35.66 21.28
N PRO A 856 4.89 -35.47 19.95
CA PRO A 856 4.32 -36.40 18.99
C PRO A 856 5.05 -37.76 19.06
N SER A 857 4.29 -38.85 18.96
CA SER A 857 4.82 -40.21 19.04
C SER A 857 5.78 -40.55 17.88
N PRO A 858 6.76 -41.45 18.08
CA PRO A 858 7.81 -41.71 17.10
C PRO A 858 7.31 -42.48 15.87
N VAL A 859 7.70 -42.00 14.69
CA VAL A 859 7.54 -42.65 13.37
C VAL A 859 8.97 -42.90 12.82
N PRO A 860 9.26 -44.06 12.20
CA PRO A 860 10.64 -44.58 12.14
C PRO A 860 11.60 -43.84 11.20
N LYS A 861 12.90 -44.12 11.39
CA LYS A 861 14.01 -43.57 10.59
C LYS A 861 13.89 -43.92 9.08
N PRO A 862 14.39 -43.05 8.18
CA PRO A 862 14.21 -43.19 6.74
C PRO A 862 15.01 -44.35 6.13
N GLY A 863 14.45 -44.98 5.11
CA GLY A 863 15.20 -45.78 4.14
C GLY A 863 16.10 -44.91 3.25
N PRO A 864 17.08 -45.50 2.54
CA PRO A 864 17.99 -44.76 1.67
C PRO A 864 17.25 -44.09 0.51
N ALA A 865 17.54 -42.82 0.26
CA ALA A 865 17.00 -42.10 -0.88
C ALA A 865 17.51 -42.71 -2.21
N PRO A 866 16.63 -42.97 -3.19
CA PRO A 866 17.08 -43.41 -4.52
C PRO A 866 17.87 -42.30 -5.22
N LYS A 867 18.78 -42.69 -6.12
CA LYS A 867 19.48 -41.72 -6.99
C LYS A 867 18.48 -40.93 -7.83
N PRO A 868 18.76 -39.64 -8.16
CA PRO A 868 17.94 -38.89 -9.08
C PRO A 868 17.90 -39.60 -10.44
N ALA A 869 16.70 -39.88 -10.93
CA ALA A 869 16.50 -40.43 -12.26
C ALA A 869 16.79 -39.37 -13.34
N PRO A 870 17.27 -39.76 -14.54
CA PRO A 870 17.37 -38.84 -15.67
C PRO A 870 15.97 -38.36 -16.10
N ALA A 871 15.89 -37.15 -16.63
CA ALA A 871 14.62 -36.55 -17.06
C ALA A 871 13.90 -37.43 -18.10
N PRO A 872 12.59 -37.73 -17.93
CA PRO A 872 11.87 -38.66 -18.79
C PRO A 872 11.62 -38.05 -20.18
N LYS A 873 11.86 -38.84 -21.23
CA LYS A 873 11.47 -38.52 -22.62
C LYS A 873 9.96 -38.78 -22.87
N SER A 874 9.12 -38.44 -21.91
CA SER A 874 7.66 -38.62 -21.99
C SER A 874 7.01 -37.42 -22.69
N GLY A 875 6.26 -37.66 -23.77
CA GLY A 875 5.50 -36.65 -24.51
C GLY A 875 4.24 -36.13 -23.76
N VAL A 876 4.36 -35.90 -22.46
CA VAL A 876 3.26 -35.47 -21.58
C VAL A 876 3.42 -33.98 -21.27
N PRO A 877 2.39 -33.13 -21.48
CA PRO A 877 2.52 -31.68 -21.34
C PRO A 877 3.02 -31.22 -19.96
N ALA A 878 3.84 -30.17 -19.93
CA ALA A 878 4.43 -29.64 -18.69
C ALA A 878 3.41 -29.28 -17.60
N HIS A 879 2.20 -28.84 -17.98
CA HIS A 879 1.13 -28.54 -17.01
C HIS A 879 0.57 -29.80 -16.32
N VAL A 880 0.60 -30.95 -16.99
CA VAL A 880 0.25 -32.25 -16.38
C VAL A 880 1.35 -32.66 -15.40
N GLN A 881 2.62 -32.57 -15.82
CA GLN A 881 3.77 -32.89 -14.95
C GLN A 881 3.77 -32.04 -13.68
N GLU A 882 3.53 -30.73 -13.79
CA GLU A 882 3.46 -29.82 -12.64
C GLU A 882 2.26 -30.10 -11.73
N PHE A 883 1.08 -30.39 -12.29
CA PHE A 883 -0.10 -30.76 -11.51
C PHE A 883 0.14 -32.06 -10.72
N VAL A 884 0.75 -33.07 -11.35
CA VAL A 884 1.13 -34.32 -10.67
C VAL A 884 2.19 -34.04 -9.58
N ARG A 885 3.22 -33.24 -9.88
CA ARG A 885 4.27 -32.88 -8.91
C ARG A 885 3.74 -32.20 -7.66
N LEU A 886 2.75 -31.30 -7.83
CA LEU A 886 2.16 -30.54 -6.71
C LEU A 886 1.19 -31.38 -5.87
N TYR A 887 0.29 -32.15 -6.50
CA TYR A 887 -0.89 -32.69 -5.81
C TYR A 887 -0.89 -34.20 -5.60
N ARG A 888 0.00 -34.96 -6.25
CA ARG A 888 0.15 -36.41 -6.00
C ARG A 888 0.45 -36.76 -4.54
N PRO A 889 1.33 -36.06 -3.78
CA PRO A 889 1.60 -36.40 -2.39
C PRO A 889 0.34 -36.32 -1.51
N GLU A 890 -0.52 -35.34 -1.80
CA GLU A 890 -1.78 -35.12 -1.08
C GLU A 890 -2.85 -36.13 -1.49
N ALA A 891 -2.92 -36.51 -2.77
CA ALA A 891 -3.80 -37.58 -3.23
C ALA A 891 -3.38 -38.96 -2.66
N GLN A 892 -2.07 -39.19 -2.50
CA GLN A 892 -1.53 -40.40 -1.86
C GLN A 892 -1.83 -40.45 -0.36
N ARG A 893 -1.80 -39.31 0.34
CA ARG A 893 -2.28 -39.19 1.72
C ARG A 893 -3.78 -39.48 1.81
N GLY A 894 -4.58 -38.84 0.97
CA GLY A 894 -6.03 -39.10 0.86
C GLY A 894 -6.39 -40.56 0.57
N GLN A 895 -5.55 -41.31 -0.17
CA GLN A 895 -5.73 -42.76 -0.33
C GLN A 895 -5.49 -43.54 0.98
N GLN A 896 -4.48 -43.17 1.76
CA GLN A 896 -4.19 -43.84 3.05
C GLN A 896 -5.35 -43.65 4.03
N ASP A 897 -5.93 -42.45 4.07
CA ASP A 897 -7.03 -42.10 4.97
C ASP A 897 -8.39 -42.68 4.51
N SER A 898 -8.73 -42.53 3.23
CA SER A 898 -10.07 -42.83 2.70
C SER A 898 -10.19 -44.16 1.95
N GLY A 899 -9.08 -44.79 1.56
CA GLY A 899 -9.06 -45.97 0.68
C GLY A 899 -9.46 -45.70 -0.78
N VAL A 900 -9.80 -44.46 -1.16
CA VAL A 900 -10.01 -44.08 -2.57
C VAL A 900 -8.66 -44.04 -3.29
N PRO A 901 -8.48 -44.69 -4.45
CA PRO A 901 -7.18 -44.71 -5.12
C PRO A 901 -6.69 -43.30 -5.50
N TRP A 902 -5.43 -42.98 -5.20
CA TRP A 902 -4.85 -41.65 -5.38
C TRP A 902 -4.98 -41.15 -6.82
N LEU A 903 -4.90 -42.08 -7.78
CA LEU A 903 -5.06 -41.80 -9.20
C LEU A 903 -6.48 -41.35 -9.57
N VAL A 904 -7.51 -41.90 -8.91
CA VAL A 904 -8.91 -41.49 -9.10
C VAL A 904 -9.13 -40.11 -8.50
N THR A 905 -8.69 -39.89 -7.26
CA THR A 905 -8.75 -38.57 -6.60
C THR A 905 -8.05 -37.50 -7.42
N LEU A 906 -6.83 -37.77 -7.91
CA LEU A 906 -6.07 -36.81 -8.71
C LEU A 906 -6.62 -36.67 -10.14
N GLY A 907 -7.17 -37.73 -10.73
CA GLY A 907 -7.81 -37.72 -12.04
C GLY A 907 -9.11 -36.92 -12.06
N GLN A 908 -9.96 -37.09 -11.05
CA GLN A 908 -11.15 -36.26 -10.87
C GLN A 908 -10.73 -34.81 -10.56
N ALA A 909 -9.77 -34.57 -9.66
CA ALA A 909 -9.29 -33.22 -9.39
C ALA A 909 -8.74 -32.52 -10.65
N ALA A 910 -8.03 -33.23 -11.53
CA ALA A 910 -7.55 -32.72 -12.81
C ALA A 910 -8.70 -32.41 -13.79
N LEU A 911 -9.70 -33.29 -13.88
CA LEU A 911 -10.84 -33.16 -14.79
C LEU A 911 -11.75 -31.99 -14.37
N GLU A 912 -12.28 -32.02 -13.15
CA GLU A 912 -13.29 -31.06 -12.67
C GLU A 912 -12.72 -29.62 -12.56
N SER A 913 -11.45 -29.46 -12.17
CA SER A 913 -10.80 -28.14 -12.03
C SER A 913 -10.00 -27.67 -13.25
N GLY A 914 -9.92 -28.46 -14.32
CA GLY A 914 -9.11 -28.16 -15.50
C GLY A 914 -7.61 -28.03 -15.19
N TRP A 915 -7.02 -29.08 -14.60
CA TRP A 915 -5.64 -29.14 -14.12
C TRP A 915 -5.30 -28.06 -13.08
N GLY A 916 -6.19 -27.85 -12.11
CA GLY A 916 -6.02 -26.91 -10.99
C GLY A 916 -6.34 -25.45 -11.31
N LYS A 917 -6.63 -25.11 -12.57
CA LYS A 917 -6.89 -23.73 -13.02
C LYS A 917 -8.20 -23.15 -12.49
N LYS A 918 -9.16 -23.99 -12.09
CA LYS A 918 -10.49 -23.61 -11.59
C LYS A 918 -10.83 -24.32 -10.27
N ALA A 919 -9.95 -24.21 -9.27
CA ALA A 919 -10.18 -24.72 -7.91
C ALA A 919 -10.26 -23.57 -6.87
N PRO A 920 -11.30 -22.70 -6.91
CA PRO A 920 -11.45 -21.59 -5.98
C PRO A 920 -11.53 -22.10 -4.53
N ARG A 921 -10.76 -21.48 -3.62
CA ARG A 921 -10.51 -21.95 -2.24
C ARG A 921 -10.29 -23.47 -2.16
N PHE A 922 -9.42 -23.97 -3.05
CA PHE A 922 -9.04 -25.38 -3.20
C PHE A 922 -10.19 -26.37 -3.41
N ASN A 923 -11.40 -25.96 -3.82
CA ASN A 923 -12.47 -26.91 -4.13
C ASN A 923 -12.26 -27.50 -5.54
N PHE A 924 -11.45 -28.55 -5.63
CA PHE A 924 -11.09 -29.19 -6.90
C PHE A 924 -12.25 -29.95 -7.56
N PHE A 925 -13.26 -30.39 -6.81
CA PHE A 925 -14.32 -31.30 -7.29
C PHE A 925 -15.72 -30.65 -7.37
N GLY A 926 -15.83 -29.34 -7.12
CA GLY A 926 -17.13 -28.64 -7.13
C GLY A 926 -18.12 -29.15 -6.07
N ILE A 927 -17.65 -29.63 -4.90
CA ILE A 927 -18.55 -30.15 -3.86
C ILE A 927 -19.41 -29.00 -3.31
N LYS A 928 -20.74 -29.16 -3.36
CA LYS A 928 -21.71 -28.20 -2.82
C LYS A 928 -21.70 -28.18 -1.29
N ALA A 929 -21.83 -26.99 -0.71
CA ALA A 929 -21.93 -26.81 0.74
C ALA A 929 -23.39 -26.91 1.21
N LYS A 930 -23.61 -27.57 2.34
CA LYS A 930 -24.91 -27.66 2.99
C LYS A 930 -25.21 -26.41 3.78
N ALA A 931 -26.50 -26.14 4.01
CA ALA A 931 -26.97 -25.12 4.94
C ALA A 931 -26.48 -25.32 6.40
N THR A 932 -25.88 -26.47 6.71
CA THR A 932 -25.29 -26.84 8.01
C THR A 932 -23.76 -26.82 8.06
N ASP A 933 -23.04 -26.76 6.92
CA ASP A 933 -21.57 -26.67 6.94
C ASP A 933 -21.14 -25.31 7.53
N PRO A 934 -20.03 -25.17 8.28
CA PRO A 934 -19.64 -23.88 8.85
C PRO A 934 -19.51 -22.78 7.77
N GLU A 935 -20.07 -21.59 8.00
CA GLU A 935 -20.02 -20.46 7.04
C GLU A 935 -18.61 -20.17 6.46
N PRO A 936 -17.50 -20.13 7.24
CA PRO A 936 -16.16 -19.95 6.67
C PRO A 936 -15.69 -21.09 5.75
N HIS A 937 -16.31 -22.28 5.83
CA HIS A 937 -16.06 -23.44 4.97
C HIS A 937 -17.01 -23.46 3.75
N ARG A 938 -17.75 -22.37 3.50
CA ARG A 938 -18.54 -22.15 2.29
C ARG A 938 -17.91 -21.06 1.41
N GLN A 939 -18.33 -21.05 0.14
CA GLN A 939 -18.14 -19.97 -0.82
C GLN A 939 -19.31 -19.98 -1.80
N LEU A 940 -19.74 -18.82 -2.25
CA LEU A 940 -20.83 -18.71 -3.23
C LEU A 940 -20.22 -18.61 -4.63
N LEU A 941 -20.53 -19.56 -5.52
CA LEU A 941 -19.97 -19.62 -6.88
C LEU A 941 -21.07 -19.68 -7.92
N GLN A 942 -20.79 -19.15 -9.12
CA GLN A 942 -21.68 -19.30 -10.26
C GLN A 942 -21.61 -20.74 -10.80
N THR A 943 -22.76 -21.39 -10.91
CA THR A 943 -22.93 -22.73 -11.49
C THR A 943 -24.02 -22.71 -12.57
N ARG A 944 -24.09 -23.78 -13.36
CA ARG A 944 -25.18 -24.06 -14.29
C ARG A 944 -25.90 -25.32 -13.84
N GLU A 945 -27.22 -25.23 -13.73
CA GLU A 945 -28.09 -26.33 -13.28
C GLU A 945 -29.21 -26.53 -14.31
N VAL A 946 -29.68 -27.76 -14.51
CA VAL A 946 -30.79 -28.03 -15.46
C VAL A 946 -31.96 -28.64 -14.70
N LEU A 947 -32.99 -27.86 -14.41
CA LEU A 947 -34.16 -28.31 -13.64
C LEU A 947 -35.34 -28.64 -14.55
N GLY A 948 -36.26 -29.50 -14.08
CA GLY A 948 -37.51 -29.82 -14.78
C GLY A 948 -38.65 -28.83 -14.53
N HIS A 949 -38.39 -27.66 -13.96
CA HIS A 949 -39.41 -26.67 -13.59
C HIS A 949 -38.82 -25.24 -13.51
N PRO A 950 -39.62 -24.17 -13.72
CA PRO A 950 -39.15 -22.78 -13.71
C PRO A 950 -38.95 -22.17 -12.32
N ASN A 951 -39.32 -22.86 -11.23
CA ASN A 951 -39.32 -22.31 -9.86
C ASN A 951 -38.18 -22.84 -8.97
N GLY A 952 -36.98 -23.01 -9.53
CA GLY A 952 -35.77 -23.42 -8.79
C GLY A 952 -35.36 -22.42 -7.70
N LYS A 953 -35.26 -22.89 -6.45
CA LYS A 953 -34.82 -22.10 -5.30
C LYS A 953 -33.29 -22.16 -5.15
N PHE A 954 -32.62 -21.06 -5.48
CA PHE A 954 -31.17 -20.89 -5.35
C PHE A 954 -30.84 -19.62 -4.56
N PRO A 955 -29.64 -19.52 -3.93
CA PRO A 955 -29.18 -18.31 -3.25
C PRO A 955 -29.26 -17.03 -4.10
N ARG A 956 -28.99 -17.15 -5.41
CA ARG A 956 -29.35 -16.13 -6.41
C ARG A 956 -29.55 -16.79 -7.78
N VAL A 957 -30.65 -16.44 -8.46
CA VAL A 957 -30.83 -16.73 -9.89
C VAL A 957 -30.23 -15.58 -10.71
N ILE A 958 -29.50 -15.89 -11.78
CA ILE A 958 -28.94 -14.90 -12.72
C ILE A 958 -29.72 -14.95 -14.03
N SER A 959 -29.99 -16.14 -14.56
CA SER A 959 -30.93 -16.34 -15.67
C SER A 959 -31.62 -17.70 -15.58
N VAL A 960 -32.78 -17.79 -16.23
CA VAL A 960 -33.50 -19.04 -16.49
C VAL A 960 -33.86 -19.05 -17.98
N THR A 961 -33.53 -20.13 -18.69
CA THR A 961 -33.80 -20.26 -20.13
C THR A 961 -34.55 -21.57 -20.38
N PRO A 962 -35.79 -21.52 -20.92
CA PRO A 962 -36.51 -22.72 -21.31
C PRO A 962 -35.76 -23.50 -22.41
N ARG A 963 -35.80 -24.82 -22.35
CA ARG A 963 -35.24 -25.73 -23.36
C ARG A 963 -36.34 -26.41 -24.17
N ALA A 964 -35.97 -26.86 -25.36
CA ALA A 964 -36.82 -27.68 -26.23
C ALA A 964 -37.18 -29.07 -25.64
N ASP A 965 -36.45 -29.54 -24.61
CA ASP A 965 -36.74 -30.79 -23.88
C ASP A 965 -37.73 -30.58 -22.71
N GLY A 966 -38.32 -29.39 -22.57
CA GLY A 966 -39.23 -29.03 -21.47
C GLY A 966 -38.53 -28.74 -20.14
N ARG A 967 -37.19 -28.78 -20.09
CA ARG A 967 -36.40 -28.38 -18.92
C ARG A 967 -36.02 -26.90 -18.98
N PHE A 968 -35.32 -26.44 -17.95
CA PHE A 968 -34.87 -25.07 -17.79
C PHE A 968 -33.37 -25.05 -17.46
N ASP A 969 -32.58 -24.38 -18.30
CA ASP A 969 -31.20 -24.01 -17.96
C ASP A 969 -31.23 -22.87 -16.95
N TYR A 970 -30.57 -23.06 -15.81
CA TYR A 970 -30.31 -22.03 -14.82
C TYR A 970 -28.85 -21.60 -14.90
N VAL A 971 -28.61 -20.29 -14.91
CA VAL A 971 -27.36 -19.71 -14.43
C VAL A 971 -27.64 -19.13 -13.05
N VAL A 972 -26.97 -19.62 -12.02
CA VAL A 972 -27.26 -19.33 -10.61
C VAL A 972 -25.98 -19.16 -9.81
N MET A 973 -26.05 -18.42 -8.71
CA MET A 973 -25.07 -18.52 -7.64
C MET A 973 -25.56 -19.54 -6.62
N ASP A 974 -24.74 -20.54 -6.31
CA ASP A 974 -25.04 -21.58 -5.32
C ASP A 974 -23.88 -21.75 -4.33
N TRP A 975 -24.14 -22.40 -3.19
CA TRP A 975 -23.15 -22.60 -2.13
C TRP A 975 -22.28 -23.82 -2.39
N PHE A 976 -20.98 -23.60 -2.46
CA PHE A 976 -19.94 -24.62 -2.58
C PHE A 976 -19.07 -24.67 -1.34
N ARG A 977 -18.47 -25.83 -1.06
CA ARG A 977 -17.48 -25.96 0.02
C ARG A 977 -16.20 -25.21 -0.31
N ALA A 978 -15.47 -24.82 0.71
CA ALA A 978 -14.22 -24.09 0.61
C ALA A 978 -13.24 -24.60 1.67
N TYR A 979 -12.02 -24.91 1.24
CA TYR A 979 -11.01 -25.58 2.06
C TYR A 979 -9.80 -24.66 2.27
N ALA A 980 -8.98 -24.94 3.27
CA ALA A 980 -7.71 -24.27 3.53
C ALA A 980 -6.55 -24.88 2.72
N SER A 981 -6.71 -26.09 2.18
CA SER A 981 -5.68 -26.78 1.39
C SER A 981 -6.25 -27.82 0.41
N ALA A 982 -5.42 -28.24 -0.56
CA ALA A 982 -5.72 -29.40 -1.40
C ALA A 982 -5.87 -30.70 -0.59
N ALA A 983 -5.06 -30.87 0.48
CA ALA A 983 -5.12 -32.02 1.38
C ALA A 983 -6.51 -32.19 2.01
N GLU A 984 -7.06 -31.10 2.54
CA GLU A 984 -8.40 -31.06 3.15
C GLU A 984 -9.51 -31.32 2.13
N CYS A 985 -9.40 -30.76 0.92
CA CYS A 985 -10.35 -31.04 -0.17
C CYS A 985 -10.33 -32.51 -0.60
N PHE A 986 -9.14 -33.11 -0.70
CA PHE A 986 -8.96 -34.50 -1.12
C PHE A 986 -9.44 -35.47 -0.03
N ALA A 987 -9.25 -35.11 1.25
CA ALA A 987 -9.81 -35.84 2.39
C ALA A 987 -11.35 -35.79 2.38
N ASP A 988 -11.97 -34.60 2.28
CA ASP A 988 -13.44 -34.45 2.26
C ASP A 988 -14.08 -35.12 1.02
N HIS A 989 -13.39 -35.15 -0.12
CA HIS A 989 -13.81 -35.93 -1.29
C HIS A 989 -13.77 -37.45 -1.03
N GLY A 990 -12.68 -37.94 -0.42
CA GLY A 990 -12.58 -39.34 0.00
C GLY A 990 -13.67 -39.74 1.00
N ASP A 991 -13.94 -38.85 1.95
CA ASP A 991 -15.03 -38.95 2.93
C ASP A 991 -16.42 -38.91 2.27
N PHE A 992 -16.65 -38.04 1.28
CA PHE A 992 -17.89 -37.97 0.51
C PHE A 992 -18.19 -39.28 -0.22
N LEU A 993 -17.18 -39.86 -0.89
CA LEU A 993 -17.30 -41.15 -1.54
C LEU A 993 -17.54 -42.27 -0.50
N ARG A 994 -16.79 -42.29 0.62
CA ARG A 994 -16.89 -43.33 1.65
C ARG A 994 -18.21 -43.29 2.44
N ARG A 995 -18.76 -42.10 2.73
CA ARG A 995 -20.00 -41.91 3.50
C ARG A 995 -21.26 -42.13 2.66
N ASN A 996 -21.24 -41.82 1.37
CA ASN A 996 -22.43 -41.96 0.52
C ASN A 996 -22.58 -43.42 0.04
N ALA A 997 -23.60 -44.11 0.56
CA ALA A 997 -23.83 -45.53 0.35
C ALA A 997 -23.89 -45.97 -1.12
N ARG A 998 -24.26 -45.08 -2.06
CA ARG A 998 -24.31 -45.40 -3.50
C ARG A 998 -22.95 -45.78 -4.10
N TYR A 999 -21.85 -45.29 -3.52
CA TYR A 999 -20.50 -45.60 -4.01
C TYR A 999 -19.87 -46.83 -3.34
N LYS A 1000 -20.56 -47.51 -2.40
CA LYS A 1000 -20.05 -48.74 -1.76
C LYS A 1000 -19.53 -49.80 -2.75
N PRO A 1001 -20.15 -50.03 -3.93
CA PRO A 1001 -19.60 -50.95 -4.94
C PRO A 1001 -18.19 -50.56 -5.43
N ALA A 1002 -17.87 -49.26 -5.55
CA ALA A 1002 -16.54 -48.82 -5.98
C ALA A 1002 -15.44 -49.25 -5.00
N PHE A 1003 -15.74 -49.31 -3.69
CA PHE A 1003 -14.79 -49.77 -2.67
C PHE A 1003 -14.51 -51.29 -2.72
N GLN A 1004 -15.17 -52.05 -3.60
CA GLN A 1004 -14.77 -53.42 -3.94
C GLN A 1004 -13.58 -53.44 -4.94
N HIS A 1005 -13.23 -52.28 -5.52
CA HIS A 1005 -12.23 -52.12 -6.57
C HIS A 1005 -11.04 -51.22 -6.15
N THR A 1006 -10.74 -51.09 -4.86
CA THR A 1006 -9.63 -50.21 -4.39
C THR A 1006 -8.24 -50.61 -4.93
N GLY A 1007 -8.07 -51.84 -5.41
CA GLY A 1007 -6.87 -52.31 -6.12
C GLY A 1007 -6.84 -52.04 -7.63
N ASP A 1008 -7.96 -51.66 -8.27
CA ASP A 1008 -8.04 -51.26 -9.67
C ASP A 1008 -8.64 -49.85 -9.76
N PRO A 1009 -7.83 -48.79 -9.91
CA PRO A 1009 -8.33 -47.42 -9.95
C PRO A 1009 -9.28 -47.19 -11.14
N TYR A 1010 -9.13 -47.92 -12.24
CA TYR A 1010 -10.00 -47.79 -13.41
C TYR A 1010 -11.35 -48.48 -13.20
N ALA A 1011 -11.41 -49.63 -12.52
CA ALA A 1011 -12.69 -50.21 -12.08
C ALA A 1011 -13.36 -49.35 -11.00
N PHE A 1012 -12.59 -48.78 -10.07
CA PHE A 1012 -13.10 -47.83 -9.08
C PHE A 1012 -13.74 -46.61 -9.77
N ALA A 1013 -13.05 -45.99 -10.73
CA ALA A 1013 -13.58 -44.86 -11.51
C ALA A 1013 -14.85 -45.23 -12.30
N ARG A 1014 -14.88 -46.40 -12.95
CA ARG A 1014 -16.09 -46.91 -13.64
C ARG A 1014 -17.26 -47.13 -12.68
N ALA A 1015 -17.01 -47.67 -11.49
CA ALA A 1015 -18.04 -47.90 -10.48
C ALA A 1015 -18.57 -46.59 -9.85
N VAL A 1016 -17.69 -45.60 -9.63
CA VAL A 1016 -18.10 -44.24 -9.22
C VAL A 1016 -18.98 -43.57 -10.27
N ALA A 1017 -18.61 -43.69 -11.55
CA ALA A 1017 -19.41 -43.17 -12.66
C ALA A 1017 -20.77 -43.88 -12.79
N ALA A 1018 -20.79 -45.21 -12.74
CA ALA A 1018 -22.02 -46.02 -12.79
C ALA A 1018 -22.97 -45.77 -11.60
N ALA A 1019 -22.44 -45.40 -10.44
CA ALA A 1019 -23.21 -44.92 -9.29
C ALA A 1019 -23.77 -43.48 -9.46
N GLY A 1020 -23.61 -42.87 -10.65
CA GLY A 1020 -24.17 -41.58 -11.03
C GLY A 1020 -23.40 -40.39 -10.46
N TYR A 1021 -22.06 -40.44 -10.38
CA TYR A 1021 -21.23 -39.30 -9.96
C TYR A 1021 -21.46 -38.08 -10.85
N ALA A 1022 -21.47 -38.28 -12.17
CA ALA A 1022 -21.83 -37.27 -13.18
C ALA A 1022 -23.01 -37.76 -14.04
N THR A 1023 -23.70 -36.83 -14.71
CA THR A 1023 -24.79 -37.11 -15.65
C THR A 1023 -24.32 -37.31 -17.10
N ASP A 1024 -23.05 -37.04 -17.39
CA ASP A 1024 -22.42 -37.25 -18.70
C ASP A 1024 -22.11 -38.75 -18.91
N PRO A 1025 -22.70 -39.41 -19.94
CA PRO A 1025 -22.43 -40.82 -20.20
C PRO A 1025 -20.98 -41.12 -20.62
N SER A 1026 -20.21 -40.11 -21.07
CA SER A 1026 -18.80 -40.25 -21.41
C SER A 1026 -17.86 -40.19 -20.21
N TYR A 1027 -18.34 -39.75 -19.04
CA TYR A 1027 -17.51 -39.38 -17.88
C TYR A 1027 -16.47 -40.43 -17.50
N ALA A 1028 -16.85 -41.72 -17.49
CA ALA A 1028 -15.94 -42.82 -17.15
C ALA A 1028 -14.75 -42.96 -18.12
N ALA A 1029 -14.97 -42.73 -19.42
CA ALA A 1029 -13.93 -42.79 -20.45
C ALA A 1029 -13.04 -41.54 -20.43
N THR A 1030 -13.65 -40.37 -20.23
CA THR A 1030 -12.95 -39.09 -20.06
C THR A 1030 -12.03 -39.11 -18.83
N LEU A 1031 -12.55 -39.53 -17.67
CA LEU A 1031 -11.79 -39.69 -16.44
C LEU A 1031 -10.66 -40.72 -16.60
N SER A 1032 -10.92 -41.87 -17.22
CA SER A 1032 -9.88 -42.87 -17.52
C SER A 1032 -8.75 -42.30 -18.40
N SER A 1033 -9.09 -41.44 -19.36
CA SER A 1033 -8.11 -40.79 -20.24
C SER A 1033 -7.23 -39.79 -19.49
N VAL A 1034 -7.82 -39.02 -18.55
CA VAL A 1034 -7.08 -38.10 -17.65
C VAL A 1034 -6.19 -38.87 -16.68
N MET A 1035 -6.68 -39.96 -16.10
CA MET A 1035 -5.88 -40.86 -15.25
C MET A 1035 -4.68 -41.42 -16.02
N GLY A 1036 -4.85 -41.87 -17.26
CA GLY A 1036 -3.74 -42.37 -18.08
C GLY A 1036 -2.70 -41.29 -18.44
N LEU A 1037 -3.08 -40.01 -18.49
CA LEU A 1037 -2.13 -38.90 -18.62
C LEU A 1037 -1.33 -38.67 -17.33
N ILE A 1038 -1.97 -38.83 -16.17
CA ILE A 1038 -1.34 -38.74 -14.84
C ILE A 1038 -0.34 -39.89 -14.63
N GLU A 1039 -0.70 -41.13 -14.97
CA GLU A 1039 0.21 -42.28 -14.86
C GLU A 1039 1.48 -42.10 -15.71
N ARG A 1040 1.38 -41.48 -16.88
CA ARG A 1040 2.54 -41.19 -17.74
C ARG A 1040 3.40 -40.00 -17.28
N ALA A 1041 2.99 -39.30 -16.21
CA ALA A 1041 3.72 -38.21 -15.57
C ALA A 1041 4.16 -38.55 -14.13
N ALA A 1042 3.97 -39.79 -13.69
CA ALA A 1042 4.10 -40.26 -12.31
C ALA A 1042 5.17 -41.36 -12.15
#